data_AF-A0AB38XPT4-F1
#
_entry.id   AF-A0AB38XPT4-F1
#
_cell.length_a   1.000
_cell.length_b   1.000
_cell.length_c   1.000
_cell.angle_alpha   90.00
_cell.angle_beta   90.00
_cell.angle_gamma   90.00
#
_symmetry.space_group_name_H-M   'P 1'
#
loop_
_entity.id
_entity.type
_entity.pdbx_description
1 polymer ?
#
loop_
_entity_poly.entity_id
_entity_poly.type
_entity_poly.pdbx_seq_one_letter_code
_entity_poly.pdbx_strand_id
1 'polypeptide(L)'
;MNATEDHYRKVANLQVKAAAIGRHQWGKTNPDYISQSWGLNLPTLVNAISVLQYDAAAEGASYGAAALAGQGDYEAPTGFVNPYGFVGIASDGRSLEGLLQSPVISAKTAIGNGASAGQALQMGRRQLDMLLLTLIADVARSAASVDITARPGVGYVRMVSPGACARCAILAGRFYRWNTGFLRHPNCGCVHIPARQSRKAAAIKEGYIADPYAYFRSLPLVEQNRLLSKAGAQAVRDGADIFQVVNSRRGRTKTGMFTTEGMSTRGHAAGILKRGQRRATPELIYKWAKGDRGQAQRLLREHGYILPGGQNPVGVLRGAREGFGQYGKGGRAKASTQAVLEARQRGWRDPNNVYTMTAAERRLYVAERDYKEVLVGRNPWTTAAVERRGGAKIGGTDEPLTAQIAASVESTYRAELMAAMRPGGILSKEVARRPDQYLPTTRLGRKTVGKKSPTPAASGRGGAKPPSGPKRVSSSADMPRWRREAEIHTSDVEPMPRSEYEEIARRLNPATEENMKVSLYGSSRGKGGHLDEDAGVGKTHYPSEWTVEDALDAINYTQNYPEWITENSSGEGMYDLRAEYKGVLMEVTINIKRKGRRQRPHAFPVTGDGVYMVTTKKSIIKPWNGPVDWEGFRRVE
;
A
#
# COMPACT_ATOMS: atom_id res chain seq x y z
N MET A 1 -19.05 -11.66 -16.06
CA MET A 1 -18.08 -11.08 -15.11
C MET A 1 -18.41 -11.58 -13.73
N ASN A 2 -17.42 -11.97 -12.94
CA ASN A 2 -17.63 -12.44 -11.57
C ASN A 2 -17.98 -11.23 -10.67
N ALA A 3 -19.02 -11.33 -9.84
CA ALA A 3 -19.45 -10.25 -8.93
C ALA A 3 -18.32 -9.73 -8.03
N THR A 4 -17.35 -10.59 -7.71
CA THR A 4 -16.14 -10.22 -6.96
C THR A 4 -15.23 -9.29 -7.78
N GLU A 5 -15.00 -9.60 -9.06
CA GLU A 5 -14.18 -8.77 -9.96
C GLU A 5 -14.83 -7.40 -10.19
N ASP A 6 -16.15 -7.40 -10.37
CA ASP A 6 -16.94 -6.18 -10.53
C ASP A 6 -16.84 -5.26 -9.31
N HIS A 7 -16.92 -5.83 -8.10
CA HIS A 7 -16.70 -5.10 -6.86
C HIS A 7 -15.34 -4.40 -6.84
N TYR A 8 -14.26 -5.13 -7.10
CA TYR A 8 -12.91 -4.55 -7.07
C TYR A 8 -12.69 -3.50 -8.15
N ARG A 9 -13.24 -3.70 -9.34
CA ARG A 9 -13.19 -2.72 -10.43
C ARG A 9 -13.92 -1.42 -10.04
N LYS A 10 -15.11 -1.51 -9.45
CA LYS A 10 -15.86 -0.34 -8.99
C LYS A 10 -15.11 0.40 -7.89
N VAL A 11 -14.55 -0.31 -6.91
CA VAL A 11 -13.74 0.31 -5.85
C VAL A 11 -12.49 0.98 -6.43
N ALA A 12 -11.81 0.37 -7.40
CA ALA A 12 -10.68 0.97 -8.09
C ALA A 12 -11.08 2.27 -8.83
N ASN A 13 -12.23 2.29 -9.50
CA ASN A 13 -12.74 3.51 -10.13
C ASN A 13 -13.01 4.62 -9.12
N LEU A 14 -13.55 4.29 -7.93
CA LEU A 14 -13.74 5.27 -6.85
C LEU A 14 -12.40 5.79 -6.32
N GLN A 15 -11.37 4.93 -6.22
CA GLN A 15 -10.02 5.34 -5.82
C GLN A 15 -9.41 6.33 -6.83
N VAL A 16 -9.53 6.06 -8.14
CA VAL A 16 -9.06 6.95 -9.21
C VAL A 16 -9.77 8.29 -9.16
N LYS A 17 -11.11 8.29 -9.00
CA LYS A 17 -11.90 9.52 -8.83
C LYS A 17 -11.44 10.32 -7.61
N ALA A 18 -11.23 9.66 -6.47
CA ALA A 18 -10.75 10.31 -5.26
C ALA A 18 -9.38 10.98 -5.48
N ALA A 19 -8.42 10.25 -6.07
CA ALA A 19 -7.11 10.79 -6.37
C ALA A 19 -7.18 11.99 -7.35
N ALA A 20 -8.00 11.91 -8.39
CA ALA A 20 -8.17 13.01 -9.34
C ALA A 20 -8.73 14.28 -8.66
N ILE A 21 -9.77 14.15 -7.83
CA ILE A 21 -10.32 15.27 -7.05
C ILE A 21 -9.28 15.81 -6.07
N GLY A 22 -8.55 14.93 -5.38
CA GLY A 22 -7.47 15.29 -4.47
C GLY A 22 -6.38 16.12 -5.15
N ARG A 23 -5.89 15.65 -6.30
CA ARG A 23 -4.89 16.36 -7.12
C ARG A 23 -5.40 17.72 -7.59
N HIS A 24 -6.64 17.79 -8.05
CA HIS A 24 -7.26 19.04 -8.49
C HIS A 24 -7.32 20.07 -7.35
N GLN A 25 -7.74 19.67 -6.15
CA GLN A 25 -7.78 20.58 -5.00
C GLN A 25 -6.36 20.92 -4.50
N TRP A 26 -5.44 19.96 -4.51
CA TRP A 26 -4.06 20.19 -4.07
C TRP A 26 -3.30 21.14 -5.02
N GLY A 27 -3.57 21.07 -6.32
CA GLY A 27 -2.98 21.96 -7.32
C GLY A 27 -3.31 23.44 -7.13
N LYS A 28 -4.37 23.76 -6.36
CA LYS A 28 -4.74 25.14 -5.98
C LYS A 28 -3.99 25.65 -4.74
N THR A 29 -3.12 24.84 -4.15
CA THR A 29 -2.36 25.20 -2.95
C THR A 29 -1.25 26.18 -3.32
N ASN A 30 -1.23 27.32 -2.65
CA ASN A 30 -0.18 28.32 -2.84
C ASN A 30 1.10 27.87 -2.10
N PRO A 31 2.25 27.75 -2.79
CA PRO A 31 3.53 27.35 -2.19
C PRO A 31 3.99 28.25 -1.03
N ASP A 32 3.65 29.54 -1.06
CA ASP A 32 4.05 30.50 -0.03
C ASP A 32 3.10 30.50 1.18
N TYR A 33 1.87 30.00 0.99
CA TYR A 33 0.80 29.99 1.99
C TYR A 33 0.13 28.62 2.09
N ILE A 34 0.93 27.55 2.21
CA ILE A 34 0.46 26.16 2.10
C ILE A 34 -0.70 25.85 3.04
N SER A 35 -0.60 26.21 4.33
CA SER A 35 -1.67 25.91 5.30
C SER A 35 -2.96 26.68 5.03
N GLN A 36 -2.84 27.97 4.72
CA GLN A 36 -3.98 28.85 4.52
C GLN A 36 -4.72 28.50 3.23
N SER A 37 -3.98 28.36 2.12
CA SER A 37 -4.55 28.00 0.82
C SER A 37 -5.13 26.59 0.80
N TRP A 38 -4.47 25.61 1.46
CA TRP A 38 -5.06 24.29 1.62
C TRP A 38 -6.33 24.30 2.48
N GLY A 39 -6.32 25.08 3.57
CA GLY A 39 -7.48 25.23 4.45
C GLY A 39 -8.73 25.72 3.72
N LEU A 40 -8.58 26.55 2.68
CA LEU A 40 -9.71 26.99 1.84
C LEU A 40 -10.25 25.87 0.93
N ASN A 41 -9.38 24.98 0.44
CA ASN A 41 -9.76 23.90 -0.48
C ASN A 41 -10.25 22.64 0.25
N LEU A 42 -9.85 22.47 1.51
CA LEU A 42 -10.09 21.26 2.28
C LEU A 42 -11.58 20.93 2.50
N PRO A 43 -12.48 21.87 2.85
CA PRO A 43 -13.90 21.54 3.02
C PRO A 43 -14.53 20.96 1.76
N THR A 44 -14.18 21.49 0.59
CA THR A 44 -14.64 20.99 -0.72
C THR A 44 -14.14 19.56 -0.96
N LEU A 45 -12.87 19.27 -0.63
CA LEU A 45 -12.33 17.92 -0.74
C LEU A 45 -13.01 16.96 0.24
N VAL A 46 -13.19 17.36 1.50
CA VAL A 46 -13.84 16.55 2.54
C VAL A 46 -15.25 16.14 2.11
N ASN A 47 -16.04 17.08 1.55
CA ASN A 47 -17.38 16.78 1.05
C ASN A 47 -17.34 15.78 -0.12
N ALA A 48 -16.48 16.02 -1.11
CA ALA A 48 -16.37 15.14 -2.27
C ALA A 48 -15.91 13.72 -1.89
N ILE A 49 -14.91 13.60 -1.01
CA ILE A 49 -14.42 12.31 -0.54
C ILE A 49 -15.44 11.61 0.35
N SER A 50 -16.24 12.34 1.14
CA SER A 50 -17.31 11.75 1.95
C SER A 50 -18.36 11.04 1.09
N VAL A 51 -18.70 11.59 -0.08
CA VAL A 51 -19.58 10.92 -1.06
C VAL A 51 -18.93 9.62 -1.57
N LEU A 52 -17.65 9.67 -1.93
CA LEU A 52 -16.94 8.46 -2.39
C LEU A 52 -16.76 7.41 -1.29
N GLN A 53 -16.66 7.81 -0.03
CA GLN A 53 -16.69 6.88 1.10
C GLN A 53 -18.04 6.19 1.22
N TYR A 54 -19.15 6.92 1.06
CA TYR A 54 -20.48 6.33 1.03
C TYR A 54 -20.62 5.30 -0.10
N ASP A 55 -20.23 5.66 -1.32
CA ASP A 55 -20.30 4.77 -2.48
C ASP A 55 -19.46 3.50 -2.28
N ALA A 56 -18.25 3.67 -1.75
CA ALA A 56 -17.36 2.55 -1.44
C ALA A 56 -17.96 1.64 -0.36
N ALA A 57 -18.56 2.20 0.68
CA ALA A 57 -19.21 1.46 1.75
C ALA A 57 -20.44 0.71 1.25
N ALA A 58 -21.26 1.33 0.40
CA ALA A 58 -22.45 0.71 -0.19
C ALA A 58 -22.07 -0.48 -1.10
N GLU A 59 -21.03 -0.31 -1.92
CA GLU A 59 -20.49 -1.36 -2.78
C GLU A 59 -19.90 -2.52 -1.96
N GLY A 60 -19.15 -2.21 -0.90
CA GLY A 60 -18.63 -3.20 0.05
C GLY A 60 -19.70 -3.94 0.84
N ALA A 61 -20.77 -3.26 1.22
CA ALA A 61 -21.91 -3.85 1.95
C ALA A 61 -22.74 -4.81 1.09
N SER A 62 -22.73 -4.65 -0.23
CA SER A 62 -23.68 -5.33 -1.12
C SER A 62 -23.09 -6.51 -1.89
N TYR A 63 -21.79 -6.46 -2.23
CA TYR A 63 -21.20 -7.48 -3.12
C TYR A 63 -21.18 -8.89 -2.48
N GLY A 64 -21.25 -8.99 -1.15
CA GLY A 64 -21.21 -10.27 -0.42
C GLY A 64 -22.29 -11.25 -0.87
N ALA A 65 -23.52 -10.77 -1.01
CA ALA A 65 -24.64 -11.57 -1.51
C ALA A 65 -24.43 -12.02 -2.97
N ALA A 66 -23.98 -11.12 -3.84
CA ALA A 66 -23.74 -11.41 -5.25
C ALA A 66 -22.57 -12.39 -5.45
N ALA A 67 -21.51 -12.26 -4.64
CA ALA A 67 -20.38 -13.17 -4.65
C ALA A 67 -20.76 -14.59 -4.20
N LEU A 68 -21.61 -14.71 -3.18
CA LEU A 68 -22.15 -16.02 -2.75
C LEU A 68 -23.07 -16.63 -3.82
N ALA A 69 -23.95 -15.81 -4.41
CA ALA A 69 -24.86 -16.26 -5.47
C ALA A 69 -24.10 -16.77 -6.69
N GLY A 70 -23.01 -16.10 -7.09
CA GLY A 70 -22.12 -16.55 -8.16
C GLY A 70 -21.50 -17.93 -7.90
N GLN A 71 -21.30 -18.29 -6.62
CA GLN A 71 -20.81 -19.61 -6.18
C GLN A 71 -21.93 -20.66 -6.01
N GLY A 72 -23.17 -20.33 -6.39
CA GLY A 72 -24.34 -21.19 -6.19
C GLY A 72 -24.66 -21.39 -4.71
N ASP A 73 -24.45 -20.36 -3.89
CA ASP A 73 -24.74 -20.34 -2.45
C ASP A 73 -25.50 -19.05 -2.09
N TYR A 74 -26.12 -19.04 -0.91
CA TYR A 74 -26.79 -17.87 -0.36
C TYR A 74 -26.91 -18.00 1.15
N GLU A 75 -26.72 -16.90 1.86
CA GLU A 75 -26.99 -16.86 3.30
C GLU A 75 -27.52 -15.49 3.69
N ALA A 76 -28.72 -15.43 4.26
CA ALA A 76 -29.30 -14.17 4.69
C ALA A 76 -28.48 -13.53 5.84
N PRO A 77 -28.26 -12.20 5.82
CA PRO A 77 -27.62 -11.52 6.93
C PRO A 77 -28.60 -11.34 8.10
N THR A 78 -28.10 -11.36 9.33
CA THR A 78 -28.87 -11.05 10.56
C THR A 78 -29.13 -9.56 10.74
N GLY A 79 -28.47 -8.71 9.93
CA GLY A 79 -28.68 -7.27 9.88
C GLY A 79 -27.93 -6.65 8.70
N PHE A 80 -28.38 -5.48 8.25
CA PHE A 80 -27.76 -4.78 7.13
C PHE A 80 -26.68 -3.80 7.60
N VAL A 81 -25.63 -3.69 6.80
CA VAL A 81 -24.60 -2.65 6.98
C VAL A 81 -25.23 -1.29 6.74
N ASN A 82 -24.95 -0.31 7.60
CA ASN A 82 -25.28 1.09 7.36
C ASN A 82 -24.08 1.82 6.71
N PRO A 83 -24.11 2.13 5.41
CA PRO A 83 -22.97 2.76 4.73
C PRO A 83 -22.59 4.12 5.30
N TYR A 84 -23.55 4.88 5.84
CA TYR A 84 -23.28 6.17 6.49
C TYR A 84 -22.36 6.07 7.71
N GLY A 85 -22.23 4.88 8.33
CA GLY A 85 -21.30 4.66 9.44
C GLY A 85 -19.82 4.76 9.06
N PHE A 86 -19.49 4.72 7.76
CA PHE A 86 -18.11 4.75 7.27
C PHE A 86 -17.67 6.10 6.71
N VAL A 87 -18.55 7.11 6.74
CA VAL A 87 -18.32 8.42 6.13
C VAL A 87 -17.69 9.40 7.13
N GLY A 88 -16.79 10.26 6.65
CA GLY A 88 -16.17 11.34 7.42
C GLY A 88 -15.02 10.88 8.34
N ILE A 89 -14.58 9.63 8.21
CA ILE A 89 -13.61 8.99 9.10
C ILE A 89 -12.56 8.21 8.31
N ALA A 90 -11.31 8.28 8.77
CA ALA A 90 -10.21 7.47 8.27
C ALA A 90 -10.09 6.12 8.98
N SER A 91 -9.48 5.14 8.30
CA SER A 91 -9.24 3.78 8.80
C SER A 91 -8.40 3.73 10.09
N ASP A 92 -7.57 4.75 10.31
CA ASP A 92 -6.71 4.91 11.49
C ASP A 92 -7.40 5.63 12.67
N GLY A 93 -8.68 5.95 12.51
CA GLY A 93 -9.47 6.59 13.55
C GLY A 93 -9.50 8.12 13.47
N ARG A 94 -8.74 8.79 12.60
CA ARG A 94 -8.86 10.26 12.47
C ARG A 94 -10.16 10.68 11.80
N SER A 95 -10.57 11.95 12.01
CA SER A 95 -11.57 12.57 11.13
C SER A 95 -11.01 12.65 9.71
N LEU A 96 -11.89 12.59 8.71
CA LEU A 96 -11.49 12.73 7.31
C LEU A 96 -10.72 14.04 7.08
N GLU A 97 -11.22 15.14 7.66
CA GLU A 97 -10.53 16.43 7.62
C GLU A 97 -9.12 16.36 8.23
N GLY A 98 -9.00 15.76 9.43
CA GLY A 98 -7.71 15.63 10.12
C GLY A 98 -6.72 14.72 9.37
N LEU A 99 -7.21 13.69 8.68
CA LEU A 99 -6.39 12.88 7.77
C LEU A 99 -5.88 13.72 6.61
N LEU A 100 -6.79 14.46 5.95
CA LEU A 100 -6.51 15.23 4.74
C LEU A 100 -5.71 16.51 5.00
N GLN A 101 -5.45 16.87 6.26
CA GLN A 101 -4.46 17.88 6.65
C GLN A 101 -3.00 17.34 6.59
N SER A 102 -2.79 16.03 6.61
CA SER A 102 -1.43 15.43 6.65
C SER A 102 -0.50 15.87 5.52
N PRO A 103 -0.96 16.02 4.25
CA PRO A 103 -0.12 16.49 3.15
C PRO A 103 0.56 17.84 3.40
N VAL A 104 -0.11 18.75 4.11
CA VAL A 104 0.46 20.06 4.50
C VAL A 104 1.62 19.88 5.46
N ILE A 105 1.49 18.98 6.43
CA ILE A 105 2.55 18.67 7.38
C ILE A 105 3.75 18.09 6.62
N SER A 106 3.52 17.12 5.72
CA SER A 106 4.60 16.53 4.93
C SER A 106 5.31 17.56 4.04
N ALA A 107 4.57 18.47 3.40
CA ALA A 107 5.16 19.53 2.59
C ALA A 107 6.00 20.49 3.47
N LYS A 108 5.46 20.95 4.60
CA LYS A 108 6.17 21.85 5.51
C LYS A 108 7.40 21.20 6.15
N THR A 109 7.33 19.93 6.52
CA THR A 109 8.50 19.17 7.00
C THR A 109 9.56 19.07 5.91
N ALA A 110 9.19 18.83 4.65
CA ALA A 110 10.15 18.83 3.55
C ALA A 110 10.85 20.19 3.38
N ILE A 111 10.11 21.30 3.47
CA ILE A 111 10.68 22.65 3.45
C ILE A 111 11.63 22.86 4.63
N GLY A 112 11.23 22.44 5.84
CA GLY A 112 12.08 22.50 7.03
C GLY A 112 13.38 21.69 6.91
N ASN A 113 13.38 20.67 6.05
CA ASN A 113 14.55 19.84 5.72
C ASN A 113 15.32 20.35 4.48
N GLY A 114 15.02 21.55 3.97
CA GLY A 114 15.76 22.19 2.88
C GLY A 114 15.24 21.89 1.47
N ALA A 115 14.10 21.21 1.31
CA ALA A 115 13.49 21.02 -0.01
C ALA A 115 12.92 22.33 -0.56
N SER A 116 12.95 22.50 -1.89
CA SER A 116 12.25 23.62 -2.53
C SER A 116 10.72 23.49 -2.36
N ALA A 117 10.00 24.61 -2.42
CA ALA A 117 8.55 24.63 -2.26
C ALA A 117 7.81 23.73 -3.28
N GLY A 118 8.31 23.65 -4.52
CA GLY A 118 7.79 22.75 -5.55
C GLY A 118 7.96 21.27 -5.20
N GLN A 119 9.18 20.86 -4.78
CA GLN A 119 9.45 19.49 -4.34
C GLN A 119 8.62 19.12 -3.10
N ALA A 120 8.48 20.05 -2.16
CA ALA A 120 7.66 19.88 -0.97
C ALA A 120 6.17 19.67 -1.31
N LEU A 121 5.62 20.46 -2.23
CA LEU A 121 4.24 20.29 -2.70
C LEU A 121 4.04 18.96 -3.44
N GLN A 122 5.02 18.51 -4.23
CA GLN A 122 4.97 17.18 -4.85
C GLN A 122 5.01 16.06 -3.81
N MET A 123 5.81 16.19 -2.75
CA MET A 123 5.80 15.24 -1.62
C MET A 123 4.44 15.20 -0.92
N GLY A 124 3.83 16.37 -0.67
CA GLY A 124 2.47 16.47 -0.14
C GLY A 124 1.45 15.80 -1.07
N ARG A 125 1.52 16.06 -2.38
CA ARG A 125 0.65 15.42 -3.39
C ARG A 125 0.77 13.90 -3.38
N ARG A 126 2.00 13.37 -3.38
CA ARG A 126 2.25 11.92 -3.33
C ARG A 126 1.66 11.30 -2.05
N GLN A 127 1.79 11.99 -0.91
CA GLN A 127 1.15 11.54 0.32
C GLN A 127 -0.38 11.58 0.20
N LEU A 128 -0.95 12.64 -0.35
CA LEU A 128 -2.40 12.77 -0.54
C LEU A 128 -2.96 11.65 -1.43
N ASP A 129 -2.32 11.37 -2.57
CA ASP A 129 -2.69 10.27 -3.46
C ASP A 129 -2.71 8.94 -2.69
N MET A 130 -1.63 8.64 -1.97
CA MET A 130 -1.52 7.43 -1.15
C MET A 130 -2.63 7.32 -0.10
N LEU A 131 -2.96 8.43 0.57
CA LEU A 131 -4.03 8.49 1.58
C LEU A 131 -5.40 8.23 0.95
N LEU A 132 -5.72 8.90 -0.16
CA LEU A 132 -7.03 8.79 -0.82
C LEU A 132 -7.26 7.40 -1.42
N LEU A 133 -6.26 6.84 -2.10
CA LEU A 133 -6.32 5.48 -2.62
C LEU A 133 -6.55 4.47 -1.48
N THR A 134 -5.82 4.61 -0.37
CA THR A 134 -5.93 3.69 0.77
C THR A 134 -7.28 3.83 1.47
N LEU A 135 -7.73 5.07 1.69
CA LEU A 135 -8.97 5.40 2.40
C LEU A 135 -10.19 4.76 1.74
N ILE A 136 -10.37 4.96 0.43
CA ILE A 136 -11.53 4.44 -0.31
C ILE A 136 -11.57 2.91 -0.28
N ALA A 137 -10.43 2.27 -0.51
CA ALA A 137 -10.36 0.81 -0.47
C ALA A 137 -10.57 0.24 0.95
N ASP A 138 -10.13 0.95 1.99
CA ASP A 138 -10.34 0.54 3.37
C ASP A 138 -11.80 0.64 3.79
N VAL A 139 -12.52 1.68 3.33
CA VAL A 139 -13.95 1.84 3.58
C VAL A 139 -14.75 0.67 2.98
N ALA A 140 -14.56 0.37 1.70
CA ALA A 140 -15.23 -0.75 1.04
C ALA A 140 -14.96 -2.08 1.76
N ARG A 141 -13.69 -2.33 2.12
CA ARG A 141 -13.29 -3.56 2.83
C ARG A 141 -13.86 -3.64 4.25
N SER A 142 -14.03 -2.51 4.93
CA SER A 142 -14.61 -2.47 6.27
C SER A 142 -16.11 -2.74 6.23
N ALA A 143 -16.83 -2.13 5.29
CA ALA A 143 -18.24 -2.41 5.06
C ALA A 143 -18.49 -3.87 4.68
N ALA A 144 -17.65 -4.42 3.78
CA ALA A 144 -17.64 -5.85 3.48
C ALA A 144 -17.52 -6.70 4.75
N SER A 145 -16.55 -6.38 5.61
CA SER A 145 -16.30 -7.11 6.86
C SER A 145 -17.51 -7.14 7.78
N VAL A 146 -18.29 -6.07 7.82
CA VAL A 146 -19.53 -6.02 8.59
C VAL A 146 -20.60 -6.89 7.94
N ASP A 147 -20.78 -6.84 6.62
CA ASP A 147 -21.75 -7.69 5.91
C ASP A 147 -21.49 -9.19 6.14
N ILE A 148 -20.24 -9.63 6.03
CA ILE A 148 -19.91 -11.04 6.28
C ILE A 148 -20.02 -11.43 7.76
N THR A 149 -19.74 -10.49 8.67
CA THR A 149 -19.97 -10.75 10.10
C THR A 149 -21.46 -10.96 10.37
N ALA A 150 -22.33 -10.25 9.65
CA ALA A 150 -23.78 -10.43 9.74
C ALA A 150 -24.28 -11.78 9.16
N ARG A 151 -23.42 -12.59 8.52
CA ARG A 151 -23.78 -13.90 7.94
C ARG A 151 -23.12 -15.06 8.72
N PRO A 152 -23.84 -15.75 9.63
CA PRO A 152 -23.29 -16.75 10.57
C PRO A 152 -22.41 -17.89 10.02
N GLY A 153 -22.64 -18.32 8.78
CA GLY A 153 -21.96 -19.40 8.06
C GLY A 153 -20.97 -18.95 6.99
N VAL A 154 -20.82 -17.63 6.79
CA VAL A 154 -19.93 -17.06 5.77
C VAL A 154 -18.64 -16.54 6.39
N GLY A 155 -17.53 -16.71 5.70
CA GLY A 155 -16.27 -16.05 6.02
C GLY A 155 -15.59 -15.58 4.75
N TYR A 156 -14.28 -15.35 4.84
CA TYR A 156 -13.46 -14.91 3.73
C TYR A 156 -12.42 -15.92 3.35
N VAL A 157 -12.31 -16.22 2.06
CA VAL A 157 -11.08 -16.76 1.49
C VAL A 157 -10.24 -15.59 1.00
N ARG A 158 -9.01 -15.53 1.48
CA ARG A 158 -8.08 -14.48 1.06
C ARG A 158 -7.45 -14.83 -0.27
N MET A 159 -7.56 -13.92 -1.22
CA MET A 159 -6.97 -14.08 -2.54
C MET A 159 -5.95 -12.98 -2.81
N VAL A 160 -4.98 -13.26 -3.67
CA VAL A 160 -3.91 -12.32 -4.00
C VAL A 160 -3.89 -12.05 -5.50
N SER A 161 -3.59 -10.81 -5.85
CA SER A 161 -3.34 -10.35 -7.21
C SER A 161 -1.83 -10.24 -7.47
N PRO A 162 -1.40 -10.22 -8.74
CA PRO A 162 -0.03 -9.87 -9.10
C PRO A 162 0.42 -8.57 -8.41
N GLY A 163 1.66 -8.55 -7.90
CA GLY A 163 2.19 -7.42 -7.14
C GLY A 163 1.96 -7.50 -5.62
N ALA A 164 1.22 -8.49 -5.11
CA ALA A 164 1.03 -8.69 -3.67
C ALA A 164 2.37 -8.85 -2.93
N CYS A 165 2.46 -8.31 -1.71
CA CYS A 165 3.66 -8.43 -0.89
C CYS A 165 3.83 -9.85 -0.31
N ALA A 166 5.04 -10.18 0.15
CA ALA A 166 5.37 -11.51 0.66
C ALA A 166 4.46 -11.99 1.81
N ARG A 167 4.05 -11.09 2.70
CA ARG A 167 3.14 -11.41 3.81
C ARG A 167 1.74 -11.76 3.33
N CYS A 168 1.29 -11.13 2.25
CA CYS A 168 -0.01 -11.41 1.68
C CYS A 168 0.02 -12.69 0.83
N ALA A 169 1.09 -12.88 0.05
CA ALA A 169 1.31 -14.05 -0.78
C ALA A 169 1.18 -15.36 0.01
N ILE A 170 1.78 -15.44 1.21
CA ILE A 170 1.68 -16.63 2.07
C ILE A 170 0.31 -16.80 2.75
N LEU A 171 -0.60 -15.83 2.63
CA LEU A 171 -1.96 -15.93 3.18
C LEU A 171 -3.00 -16.21 2.10
N ALA A 172 -2.58 -16.38 0.84
CA ALA A 172 -3.43 -16.81 -0.25
C ALA A 172 -4.15 -18.12 0.10
N GLY A 173 -5.43 -18.21 -0.28
CA GLY A 173 -6.32 -19.35 -0.04
C GLY A 173 -6.64 -19.63 1.43
N ARG A 174 -6.22 -18.78 2.36
CA ARG A 174 -6.56 -18.95 3.77
C ARG A 174 -7.99 -18.48 4.04
N PHE A 175 -8.77 -19.34 4.68
CA PHE A 175 -10.11 -19.01 5.16
C PHE A 175 -10.04 -18.31 6.52
N TYR A 176 -10.90 -17.33 6.69
CA TYR A 176 -11.07 -16.56 7.91
C TYR A 176 -12.55 -16.35 8.17
N ARG A 177 -13.09 -16.96 9.22
CA ARG A 177 -14.48 -16.74 9.62
C ARG A 177 -14.77 -15.27 9.95
N TRP A 178 -13.88 -14.65 10.70
CA TRP A 178 -13.85 -13.21 10.93
C TRP A 178 -12.52 -12.66 10.45
N ASN A 179 -12.50 -11.45 9.92
CA ASN A 179 -11.26 -10.81 9.50
C ASN A 179 -10.35 -10.62 10.72
N THR A 180 -9.39 -11.53 10.91
CA THR A 180 -8.19 -11.26 11.71
C THR A 180 -7.39 -10.19 10.99
N GLY A 181 -7.80 -8.94 11.20
CA GLY A 181 -7.19 -7.77 10.60
C GLY A 181 -5.68 -7.82 10.79
N PHE A 182 -4.97 -7.84 9.67
CA PHE A 182 -3.55 -7.56 9.66
C PHE A 182 -3.38 -6.07 9.36
N LEU A 183 -2.39 -5.45 9.98
CA LEU A 183 -1.93 -4.12 9.60
C LEU A 183 -1.50 -4.17 8.13
N ARG A 184 -2.32 -3.56 7.28
CA ARG A 184 -2.02 -3.39 5.85
C ARG A 184 -1.07 -2.21 5.71
N HIS A 185 -0.09 -2.38 4.84
CA HIS A 185 0.65 -1.24 4.35
C HIS A 185 -0.17 -0.55 3.25
N PRO A 186 0.10 0.74 2.95
CA PRO A 186 -0.51 1.42 1.81
C PRO A 186 -0.31 0.63 0.50
N ASN A 187 -1.22 0.77 -0.47
CA ASN A 187 -1.24 0.05 -1.76
C ASN A 187 -1.39 -1.48 -1.67
N CYS A 188 -1.99 -2.02 -0.61
CA CYS A 188 -2.28 -3.45 -0.53
C CYS A 188 -3.42 -3.85 -1.49
N GLY A 189 -3.07 -4.47 -2.62
CA GLY A 189 -4.03 -4.96 -3.63
C GLY A 189 -4.72 -6.30 -3.32
N CYS A 190 -4.66 -6.79 -2.08
CA CYS A 190 -5.21 -8.11 -1.73
C CYS A 190 -6.73 -8.07 -1.59
N VAL A 191 -7.35 -9.09 -2.18
CA VAL A 191 -8.79 -9.26 -2.28
C VAL A 191 -9.28 -10.35 -1.29
N HIS A 192 -10.55 -10.27 -0.91
CA HIS A 192 -11.23 -11.32 -0.15
C HIS A 192 -12.48 -11.74 -0.88
N ILE A 193 -12.69 -13.04 -0.94
CA ILE A 193 -13.87 -13.64 -1.54
C ILE A 193 -14.74 -14.18 -0.39
N PRO A 194 -15.96 -13.66 -0.22
CA PRO A 194 -16.98 -14.27 0.62
C PRO A 194 -17.19 -15.73 0.25
N ALA A 195 -17.10 -16.64 1.22
CA ALA A 195 -17.34 -18.07 0.98
C ALA A 195 -17.81 -18.74 2.25
N ARG A 196 -18.59 -19.82 2.13
CA ARG A 196 -18.82 -20.74 3.24
C ARG A 196 -17.59 -21.63 3.45
N GLN A 197 -17.32 -21.99 4.70
CA GLN A 197 -16.19 -22.87 5.03
C GLN A 197 -16.26 -24.22 4.29
N SER A 198 -17.47 -24.77 4.12
CA SER A 198 -17.74 -26.04 3.42
C SER A 198 -17.59 -25.95 1.90
N ARG A 199 -17.59 -24.76 1.31
CA ARG A 199 -17.52 -24.51 -0.14
C ARG A 199 -16.20 -23.85 -0.58
N LYS A 200 -15.15 -23.91 0.24
CA LYS A 200 -13.82 -23.36 -0.05
C LYS A 200 -13.25 -23.77 -1.43
N ALA A 201 -13.56 -25.00 -1.87
CA ALA A 201 -13.12 -25.51 -3.18
C ALA A 201 -13.81 -24.82 -4.37
N ALA A 202 -15.03 -24.30 -4.21
CA ALA A 202 -15.76 -23.57 -5.26
C ALA A 202 -15.15 -22.19 -5.52
N ALA A 203 -14.74 -21.47 -4.48
CA ALA A 203 -14.05 -20.17 -4.60
C ALA A 203 -12.69 -20.25 -5.35
N ILE A 204 -12.10 -21.44 -5.46
CA ILE A 204 -10.86 -21.69 -6.23
C ILE A 204 -11.13 -21.75 -7.74
N LYS A 205 -12.36 -22.10 -8.15
CA LYS A 205 -12.73 -22.29 -9.57
C LYS A 205 -12.83 -20.97 -10.35
N GLU A 206 -12.88 -19.83 -9.66
CA GLU A 206 -13.17 -18.51 -10.24
C GLU A 206 -11.91 -17.68 -10.61
N GLY A 207 -10.74 -18.31 -10.81
CA GLY A 207 -9.58 -17.65 -11.44
C GLY A 207 -8.67 -16.81 -10.52
N TYR A 208 -8.90 -16.81 -9.22
CA TYR A 208 -8.02 -16.16 -8.24
C TYR A 208 -7.00 -17.16 -7.65
N ILE A 209 -5.78 -16.70 -7.37
CA ILE A 209 -4.70 -17.59 -6.89
C ILE A 209 -4.86 -17.90 -5.40
N ALA A 210 -5.25 -19.15 -5.09
CA ALA A 210 -5.42 -19.65 -3.72
C ALA A 210 -4.15 -20.26 -3.11
N ASP A 211 -3.19 -20.68 -3.91
CA ASP A 211 -1.99 -21.37 -3.43
C ASP A 211 -0.79 -20.41 -3.42
N PRO A 212 -0.16 -20.16 -2.25
CA PRO A 212 1.06 -19.37 -2.15
C PRO A 212 2.18 -19.81 -3.10
N TYR A 213 2.31 -21.11 -3.33
CA TYR A 213 3.31 -21.67 -4.23
C TYR A 213 2.90 -21.55 -5.70
N ALA A 214 1.61 -21.70 -6.03
CA ALA A 214 1.12 -21.42 -7.37
C ALA A 214 1.32 -19.94 -7.73
N TYR A 215 1.02 -19.02 -6.81
CA TYR A 215 1.30 -17.59 -6.96
C TYR A 215 2.79 -17.33 -7.17
N PHE A 216 3.65 -17.90 -6.32
CA PHE A 216 5.09 -17.73 -6.47
C PHE A 216 5.59 -18.24 -7.82
N ARG A 217 5.13 -19.41 -8.28
CA ARG A 217 5.53 -20.00 -9.56
C ARG A 217 4.98 -19.27 -10.77
N SER A 218 3.83 -18.59 -10.65
CA SER A 218 3.27 -17.81 -11.77
C SER A 218 4.02 -16.50 -12.02
N LEU A 219 4.83 -16.04 -11.06
CA LEU A 219 5.60 -14.80 -11.21
C LEU A 219 6.86 -15.01 -12.06
N PRO A 220 7.26 -14.04 -12.90
CA PRO A 220 8.59 -14.00 -13.50
C PRO A 220 9.70 -14.02 -12.44
N LEU A 221 10.90 -14.46 -12.83
CA LEU A 221 12.04 -14.59 -11.91
C LEU A 221 12.37 -13.30 -11.14
N VAL A 222 12.31 -12.16 -11.82
CA VAL A 222 12.54 -10.85 -11.20
C VAL A 222 11.51 -10.57 -10.11
N GLU A 223 10.24 -10.87 -10.37
CA GLU A 223 9.16 -10.69 -9.41
C GLU A 223 9.22 -11.68 -8.25
N GLN A 224 9.63 -12.94 -8.49
CA GLN A 224 9.91 -13.89 -7.41
C GLN A 224 11.00 -13.36 -6.47
N ASN A 225 12.08 -12.82 -7.03
CA ASN A 225 13.19 -12.23 -6.28
C ASN A 225 12.77 -10.94 -5.56
N ARG A 226 11.93 -10.10 -6.17
CA ARG A 226 11.37 -8.91 -5.51
C ARG A 226 10.50 -9.31 -4.32
N LEU A 227 9.66 -10.33 -4.49
CA LEU A 227 8.79 -10.86 -3.45
C LEU A 227 9.60 -11.42 -2.27
N LEU A 228 10.54 -12.33 -2.55
CA LEU A 228 11.21 -13.17 -1.54
C LEU A 228 12.71 -12.94 -1.34
N SER A 229 13.30 -11.89 -1.93
CA SER A 229 14.75 -11.70 -2.06
C SER A 229 15.36 -12.75 -2.99
N LYS A 230 16.53 -12.46 -3.58
CA LYS A 230 17.23 -13.43 -4.45
C LYS A 230 17.46 -14.77 -3.73
N ALA A 231 17.96 -14.71 -2.48
CA ALA A 231 18.23 -15.89 -1.68
C ALA A 231 16.96 -16.60 -1.19
N GLY A 232 15.93 -15.85 -0.76
CA GLY A 232 14.68 -16.47 -0.32
C GLY A 232 13.88 -17.09 -1.47
N ALA A 233 13.85 -16.46 -2.64
CA ALA A 233 13.25 -17.04 -3.84
C ALA A 233 13.99 -18.29 -4.30
N GLN A 234 15.33 -18.27 -4.28
CA GLN A 234 16.14 -19.45 -4.57
C GLN A 234 15.88 -20.58 -3.55
N ALA A 235 15.79 -20.27 -2.25
CA ALA A 235 15.46 -21.25 -1.23
C ALA A 235 14.13 -21.97 -1.52
N VAL A 236 13.09 -21.22 -1.89
CA VAL A 236 11.78 -21.80 -2.25
C VAL A 236 11.90 -22.67 -3.51
N ARG A 237 12.66 -22.25 -4.52
CA ARG A 237 12.91 -23.10 -5.71
C ARG A 237 13.70 -24.36 -5.39
N ASP A 238 14.56 -24.32 -4.37
CA ASP A 238 15.32 -25.47 -3.89
C ASP A 238 14.55 -26.34 -2.86
N GLY A 239 13.26 -26.07 -2.67
CA GLY A 239 12.34 -26.91 -1.89
C GLY A 239 12.04 -26.38 -0.49
N ALA A 240 12.52 -25.20 -0.11
CA ALA A 240 12.20 -24.61 1.19
C ALA A 240 10.71 -24.29 1.31
N ASP A 241 10.19 -24.36 2.53
CA ASP A 241 8.84 -23.95 2.88
C ASP A 241 8.72 -22.41 2.82
N ILE A 242 7.76 -21.92 2.03
CA ILE A 242 7.60 -20.48 1.77
C ILE A 242 7.22 -19.71 3.05
N PHE A 243 6.53 -20.36 4.00
CA PHE A 243 6.19 -19.76 5.28
C PHE A 243 7.43 -19.62 6.17
N GLN A 244 8.33 -20.61 6.20
CA GLN A 244 9.60 -20.52 6.91
C GLN A 244 10.47 -19.39 6.35
N VAL A 245 10.57 -19.30 5.01
CA VAL A 245 11.34 -18.24 4.34
C VAL A 245 10.77 -16.86 4.67
N VAL A 246 9.47 -16.63 4.47
CA VAL A 246 8.85 -15.32 4.73
C VAL A 246 8.89 -14.93 6.20
N ASN A 247 8.59 -15.84 7.13
CA ASN A 247 8.57 -15.53 8.55
C ASN A 247 9.97 -15.27 9.10
N SER A 248 11.01 -15.94 8.57
CA SER A 248 12.41 -15.75 9.00
C SER A 248 12.94 -14.32 8.83
N ARG A 249 12.23 -13.48 8.07
CA ARG A 249 12.50 -12.05 7.92
C ARG A 249 12.22 -11.23 9.18
N ARG A 250 11.38 -11.73 10.08
CA ARG A 250 11.18 -11.14 11.40
C ARG A 250 12.32 -11.57 12.34
N GLY A 251 12.56 -10.81 13.39
CA GLY A 251 13.58 -11.17 14.39
C GLY A 251 15.00 -11.33 13.83
N ARG A 252 15.30 -10.72 12.68
CA ARG A 252 16.65 -10.73 12.10
C ARG A 252 17.59 -9.90 12.96
N THR A 253 18.85 -10.33 13.02
CA THR A 253 19.91 -9.47 13.57
C THR A 253 20.15 -8.24 12.72
N LYS A 254 20.82 -7.21 13.27
CA LYS A 254 21.16 -5.99 12.52
C LYS A 254 21.88 -6.28 11.19
N THR A 255 22.73 -7.31 11.17
CA THR A 255 23.45 -7.78 9.98
C THR A 255 22.58 -8.57 8.99
N GLY A 256 21.34 -8.90 9.35
CA GLY A 256 20.43 -9.73 8.57
C GLY A 256 20.80 -11.22 8.51
N MET A 257 21.94 -11.65 9.04
CA MET A 257 22.47 -12.99 8.79
C MET A 257 21.77 -14.11 9.56
N PHE A 258 21.27 -13.82 10.75
CA PHE A 258 20.58 -14.78 11.62
C PHE A 258 19.19 -14.30 11.99
N THR A 259 18.31 -15.22 12.37
CA THR A 259 16.95 -14.91 12.85
C THR A 259 16.65 -15.65 14.16
N THR A 260 15.81 -15.05 15.00
CA THR A 260 15.22 -15.69 16.19
C THR A 260 13.89 -16.39 15.88
N GLU A 261 13.36 -16.24 14.67
CA GLU A 261 12.09 -16.86 14.29
C GLU A 261 12.21 -18.38 14.19
N GLY A 262 11.25 -19.08 14.78
CA GLY A 262 11.28 -20.53 14.90
C GLY A 262 12.26 -21.07 15.96
N MET A 263 12.93 -20.19 16.72
CA MET A 263 13.90 -20.56 17.78
C MET A 263 13.29 -20.67 19.19
N SER A 264 11.98 -20.48 19.34
CA SER A 264 11.28 -20.71 20.61
C SER A 264 11.21 -22.20 20.95
N THR A 265 10.92 -22.56 22.21
CA THR A 265 10.75 -23.97 22.66
C THR A 265 9.74 -24.79 21.86
N ARG A 266 8.77 -24.14 21.19
CA ARG A 266 7.78 -24.79 20.31
C ARG A 266 8.02 -24.52 18.82
N GLY A 267 9.16 -23.94 18.48
CA GLY A 267 9.54 -23.59 17.12
C GLY A 267 10.23 -24.76 16.44
N HIS A 268 9.94 -24.97 15.16
CA HIS A 268 10.47 -26.10 14.41
C HIS A 268 12.00 -26.08 14.33
N ALA A 269 12.60 -24.91 14.09
CA ALA A 269 14.05 -24.78 13.98
C ALA A 269 14.76 -25.08 15.32
N ALA A 270 14.19 -24.67 16.46
CA ALA A 270 14.74 -24.99 17.77
C ALA A 270 14.79 -26.50 18.06
N GLY A 271 13.87 -27.28 17.50
CA GLY A 271 13.84 -28.73 17.65
C GLY A 271 14.86 -29.48 16.78
N ILE A 272 15.42 -28.82 15.75
CA ILE A 272 16.40 -29.41 14.82
C ILE A 272 17.82 -28.94 15.14
N LEU A 273 17.97 -27.67 15.50
CA LEU A 273 19.28 -27.06 15.73
C LEU A 273 19.90 -27.55 17.04
N LYS A 274 21.23 -27.66 17.06
CA LYS A 274 21.97 -28.00 18.28
C LYS A 274 21.77 -26.91 19.34
N ARG A 275 21.83 -27.29 20.62
CA ARG A 275 21.73 -26.35 21.74
C ARG A 275 22.77 -25.24 21.58
N GLY A 276 22.33 -23.98 21.59
CA GLY A 276 23.18 -22.80 21.40
C GLY A 276 23.44 -22.41 19.94
N GLN A 277 23.05 -23.23 18.97
CA GLN A 277 23.21 -22.93 17.54
C GLN A 277 22.16 -21.89 17.09
N ARG A 278 22.63 -20.87 16.38
CA ARG A 278 21.77 -19.81 15.82
C ARG A 278 21.19 -20.26 14.48
N ARG A 279 19.96 -19.84 14.16
CA ARG A 279 19.34 -20.09 12.85
C ARG A 279 19.86 -19.10 11.82
N ALA A 280 20.58 -19.60 10.82
CA ALA A 280 21.02 -18.83 9.66
C ALA A 280 19.83 -18.47 8.76
N THR A 281 19.86 -17.30 8.14
CA THR A 281 18.88 -16.91 7.10
C THR A 281 19.23 -17.51 5.74
N PRO A 282 18.30 -17.58 4.77
CA PRO A 282 18.62 -18.02 3.41
C PRO A 282 19.82 -17.27 2.81
N GLU A 283 19.92 -15.96 3.05
CA GLU A 283 21.05 -15.15 2.59
C GLU A 283 22.39 -15.66 3.10
N LEU A 284 22.48 -16.06 4.38
CA LEU A 284 23.71 -16.63 4.95
C LEU A 284 23.96 -18.06 4.46
N ILE A 285 22.90 -18.86 4.32
CA ILE A 285 23.01 -20.25 3.86
C ILE A 285 23.59 -20.31 2.45
N TYR A 286 23.10 -19.49 1.51
CA TYR A 286 23.66 -19.46 0.15
C TYR A 286 25.09 -18.91 0.11
N LYS A 287 25.47 -18.03 1.05
CA LYS A 287 26.87 -17.61 1.19
C LYS A 287 27.77 -18.76 1.66
N TRP A 288 27.31 -19.57 2.61
CA TRP A 288 28.06 -20.74 3.07
C TRP A 288 28.16 -21.85 2.03
N ALA A 289 27.10 -22.02 1.23
CA ALA A 289 27.05 -23.02 0.17
C ALA A 289 27.94 -22.68 -1.04
N LYS A 290 28.39 -21.42 -1.17
CA LYS A 290 29.32 -20.97 -2.23
C LYS A 290 28.93 -21.43 -3.65
N GLY A 291 27.64 -21.47 -3.94
CA GLY A 291 27.10 -21.87 -5.24
C GLY A 291 26.79 -23.38 -5.39
N ASP A 292 27.18 -24.22 -4.43
CA ASP A 292 26.82 -25.64 -4.44
C ASP A 292 25.34 -25.81 -4.01
N ARG A 293 24.51 -26.26 -4.94
CA ARG A 293 23.08 -26.50 -4.72
C ARG A 293 22.83 -27.61 -3.69
N GLY A 294 23.61 -28.69 -3.72
CA GLY A 294 23.49 -29.81 -2.78
C GLY A 294 23.83 -29.37 -1.36
N GLN A 295 24.89 -28.59 -1.20
CA GLN A 295 25.26 -27.99 0.07
C GLN A 295 24.21 -26.98 0.56
N ALA A 296 23.67 -26.14 -0.33
CA ALA A 296 22.59 -25.21 0.00
C ALA A 296 21.36 -25.95 0.51
N GLN A 297 20.92 -27.01 -0.17
CA GLN A 297 19.79 -27.83 0.28
C GLN A 297 20.05 -28.52 1.62
N ARG A 298 21.27 -29.02 1.85
CA ARG A 298 21.66 -29.61 3.14
C ARG A 298 21.54 -28.58 4.26
N LEU A 299 22.12 -27.39 4.09
CA LEU A 299 22.05 -26.30 5.05
C LEU A 299 20.61 -25.80 5.26
N LEU A 300 19.79 -25.74 4.20
CA LEU A 300 18.36 -25.40 4.31
C LEU A 300 17.59 -26.43 5.15
N ARG A 301 17.91 -27.72 5.06
CA ARG A 301 17.33 -28.76 5.96
C ARG A 301 17.82 -28.58 7.39
N GLU A 302 19.13 -28.45 7.59
CA GLU A 302 19.75 -28.29 8.93
C GLU A 302 19.23 -27.04 9.68
N HIS A 303 18.89 -25.97 8.96
CA HIS A 303 18.33 -24.75 9.53
C HIS A 303 16.79 -24.68 9.50
N GLY A 304 16.12 -25.80 9.20
CA GLY A 304 14.66 -25.95 9.31
C GLY A 304 13.86 -25.14 8.28
N TYR A 305 14.38 -24.95 7.08
CA TYR A 305 13.68 -24.33 5.95
C TYR A 305 13.07 -25.36 5.00
N ILE A 306 13.78 -26.45 4.70
CA ILE A 306 13.20 -27.60 3.99
C ILE A 306 12.58 -28.53 5.03
N LEU A 307 11.28 -28.77 4.90
CA LEU A 307 10.51 -29.55 5.87
C LEU A 307 10.32 -30.99 5.39
N PRO A 308 10.19 -31.98 6.30
CA PRO A 308 9.97 -33.38 5.92
C PRO A 308 8.73 -33.61 5.04
N GLY A 309 7.66 -32.84 5.29
CA GLY A 309 6.43 -32.90 4.48
C GLY A 309 6.44 -32.02 3.23
N GLY A 310 7.61 -31.49 2.83
CA GLY A 310 7.80 -30.74 1.60
C GLY A 310 7.13 -29.36 1.57
N GLN A 311 6.71 -28.93 0.37
CA GLN A 311 6.00 -27.67 0.15
C GLN A 311 4.50 -27.90 0.18
N ASN A 312 3.83 -27.39 1.21
CA ASN A 312 2.38 -27.55 1.36
C ASN A 312 1.70 -26.16 1.41
N PRO A 313 0.74 -25.86 0.52
CA PRO A 313 0.01 -24.59 0.48
C PRO A 313 -0.72 -24.20 1.77
N VAL A 314 -1.06 -25.18 2.62
CA VAL A 314 -1.69 -24.94 3.93
C VAL A 314 -0.69 -24.99 5.09
N GLY A 315 0.59 -25.21 4.80
CA GLY A 315 1.69 -25.32 5.76
C GLY A 315 1.83 -26.72 6.36
N VAL A 316 3.04 -27.26 6.35
CA VAL A 316 3.33 -28.65 6.78
C VAL A 316 3.30 -28.82 8.31
N LEU A 317 3.73 -27.82 9.07
CA LEU A 317 3.94 -27.98 10.53
C LEU A 317 2.64 -27.96 11.35
N ARG A 318 1.64 -27.21 10.92
CA ARG A 318 0.39 -27.01 11.67
C ARG A 318 -0.88 -27.09 10.81
N GLY A 319 -0.76 -27.07 9.48
CA GLY A 319 -1.88 -26.97 8.56
C GLY A 319 -2.66 -25.65 8.65
N ALA A 320 -3.73 -25.55 7.84
CA ALA A 320 -4.68 -24.43 7.88
C ALA A 320 -5.59 -24.55 9.12
N ARG A 321 -5.05 -24.17 10.28
CA ARG A 321 -5.80 -24.02 11.53
C ARG A 321 -6.13 -22.54 11.73
N GLU A 322 -7.41 -22.17 11.64
CA GLU A 322 -7.86 -20.82 12.05
C GLU A 322 -7.63 -20.62 13.56
N GLY A 323 -7.24 -19.41 13.99
CA GLY A 323 -7.16 -19.04 15.41
C GLY A 323 -5.99 -19.63 16.23
N PHE A 324 -5.32 -20.69 15.78
CA PHE A 324 -4.31 -21.35 16.63
C PHE A 324 -2.92 -20.71 16.54
N GLY A 325 -2.58 -19.92 17.57
CA GLY A 325 -1.24 -19.37 17.80
C GLY A 325 -1.04 -17.90 17.41
N GLN A 326 -2.04 -17.26 16.81
CA GLN A 326 -2.03 -15.81 16.50
C GLN A 326 -2.44 -14.95 17.70
N TYR A 327 -2.99 -15.58 18.76
CA TYR A 327 -3.61 -14.91 19.89
C TYR A 327 -2.87 -15.02 21.23
N GLY A 328 -1.58 -15.38 21.20
CA GLY A 328 -0.74 -15.50 22.39
C GLY A 328 -0.62 -16.94 22.90
N LYS A 329 0.28 -17.15 23.87
CA LYS A 329 0.64 -18.48 24.39
C LYS A 329 -0.62 -19.25 24.81
N GLY A 330 -0.84 -20.40 24.17
CA GLY A 330 -1.53 -21.49 24.83
C GLY A 330 -0.71 -21.88 26.06
N GLY A 331 -1.14 -21.40 27.23
CA GLY A 331 -0.79 -21.99 28.51
C GLY A 331 -1.54 -23.30 28.73
N ARG A 332 -1.38 -23.91 29.91
CA ARG A 332 -2.00 -25.18 30.31
C ARG A 332 -3.54 -25.20 30.28
N ALA A 333 -4.20 -24.07 30.12
CA ALA A 333 -5.66 -24.00 30.07
C ALA A 333 -6.20 -24.21 28.65
N LYS A 334 -7.02 -25.24 28.45
CA LYS A 334 -7.80 -25.53 27.23
C LYS A 334 -8.78 -24.42 26.82
N ALA A 335 -8.88 -23.34 27.60
CA ALA A 335 -9.85 -22.26 27.48
C ALA A 335 -9.79 -21.48 26.14
N SER A 336 -8.61 -21.28 25.55
CA SER A 336 -8.48 -20.52 24.28
C SER A 336 -8.99 -21.30 23.07
N THR A 337 -8.63 -22.59 22.98
CA THR A 337 -9.13 -23.52 21.97
C THR A 337 -10.64 -23.68 22.09
N GLN A 338 -11.10 -23.89 23.32
CA GLN A 338 -12.51 -24.11 23.62
C GLN A 338 -13.36 -22.89 23.28
N ALA A 339 -12.93 -21.68 23.64
CA ALA A 339 -13.65 -20.44 23.32
C ALA A 339 -13.84 -20.23 21.81
N VAL A 340 -12.82 -20.54 21.01
CA VAL A 340 -12.90 -20.44 19.54
C VAL A 340 -13.83 -21.52 18.95
N LEU A 341 -13.77 -22.74 19.47
CA LEU A 341 -14.65 -23.85 19.03
C LEU A 341 -16.11 -23.60 19.42
N GLU A 342 -16.36 -23.06 20.60
CA GLU A 342 -17.70 -22.69 21.05
C GLU A 342 -18.28 -21.52 20.24
N ALA A 343 -17.47 -20.50 19.94
CA ALA A 343 -17.89 -19.41 19.06
C ALA A 343 -18.28 -19.92 17.65
N ARG A 344 -17.60 -20.96 17.16
CA ARG A 344 -17.97 -21.63 15.91
C ARG A 344 -19.29 -22.37 16.00
N GLN A 345 -19.49 -23.17 17.05
CA GLN A 345 -20.73 -23.90 17.25
C GLN A 345 -21.93 -22.97 17.40
N ARG A 346 -21.76 -21.88 18.15
CA ARG A 346 -22.84 -20.94 18.44
C ARG A 346 -23.10 -19.94 17.30
N GLY A 347 -22.16 -19.78 16.37
CA GLY A 347 -22.26 -18.82 15.26
C GLY A 347 -22.07 -17.35 15.66
N TRP A 348 -21.93 -17.06 16.97
CA TRP A 348 -21.59 -15.75 17.52
C TRP A 348 -20.38 -15.87 18.46
N ARG A 349 -19.66 -14.77 18.63
CA ARG A 349 -18.40 -14.72 19.40
C ARG A 349 -18.56 -13.87 20.65
N ASP A 350 -17.82 -14.21 21.71
CA ASP A 350 -17.73 -13.38 22.91
C ASP A 350 -16.76 -12.20 22.66
N PRO A 351 -17.23 -10.95 22.66
CA PRO A 351 -16.38 -9.77 22.46
C PRO A 351 -15.48 -9.47 23.67
N ASN A 352 -15.77 -10.03 24.85
CA ASN A 352 -14.98 -9.83 26.07
C ASN A 352 -13.86 -10.88 26.21
N ASN A 353 -13.87 -11.92 25.38
CA ASN A 353 -12.84 -12.93 25.37
C ASN A 353 -11.74 -12.59 24.36
N VAL A 354 -10.53 -12.34 24.88
CA VAL A 354 -9.36 -11.97 24.07
C VAL A 354 -9.05 -12.93 22.92
N TYR A 355 -9.45 -14.20 23.02
CA TYR A 355 -9.20 -15.22 21.99
C TYR A 355 -10.20 -15.19 20.83
N THR A 356 -11.34 -14.53 21.02
CA THR A 356 -12.41 -14.37 20.01
C THR A 356 -12.60 -12.91 19.59
N MET A 357 -11.87 -11.96 20.19
CA MET A 357 -11.82 -10.57 19.74
C MET A 357 -11.32 -10.43 18.29
N THR A 358 -11.97 -9.54 17.55
CA THR A 358 -11.46 -8.94 16.32
C THR A 358 -10.21 -8.11 16.60
N ALA A 359 -9.49 -7.72 15.55
CA ALA A 359 -8.32 -6.85 15.71
C ALA A 359 -8.69 -5.49 16.32
N ALA A 360 -9.85 -4.93 15.98
CA ALA A 360 -10.32 -3.64 16.51
C ALA A 360 -10.63 -3.73 18.01
N GLU A 361 -11.38 -4.73 18.44
CA GLU A 361 -11.67 -4.96 19.87
C GLU A 361 -10.40 -5.21 20.66
N ARG A 362 -9.46 -5.96 20.09
CA ARG A 362 -8.18 -6.22 20.75
C ARG A 362 -7.35 -4.94 20.90
N ARG A 363 -7.39 -4.01 19.94
CA ARG A 363 -6.70 -2.72 20.09
C ARG A 363 -7.31 -1.89 21.21
N LEU A 364 -8.64 -1.79 21.26
CA LEU A 364 -9.32 -1.12 22.36
C LEU A 364 -8.98 -1.78 23.71
N TYR A 365 -9.10 -3.11 23.79
CA TYR A 365 -8.77 -3.88 25.00
C TYR A 365 -7.33 -3.65 25.47
N VAL A 366 -6.37 -3.66 24.53
CA VAL A 366 -4.95 -3.42 24.84
C VAL A 366 -4.73 -1.97 25.29
N ALA A 367 -5.32 -1.00 24.60
CA ALA A 367 -5.18 0.41 24.93
C ALA A 367 -5.82 0.74 26.29
N GLU A 368 -6.97 0.15 26.59
CA GLU A 368 -7.63 0.27 27.90
C GLU A 368 -6.79 -0.35 29.01
N ARG A 369 -6.25 -1.56 28.79
CA ARG A 369 -5.34 -2.21 29.74
C ARG A 369 -4.12 -1.33 30.03
N ASP A 370 -3.48 -0.82 28.98
CA ASP A 370 -2.28 0.01 29.11
C ASP A 370 -2.59 1.31 29.86
N TYR A 371 -3.74 1.92 29.59
CA TYR A 371 -4.20 3.10 30.33
C TYR A 371 -4.48 2.79 31.80
N LYS A 372 -5.09 1.63 32.12
CA LYS A 372 -5.27 1.18 33.51
C LYS A 372 -3.95 0.98 34.25
N GLU A 373 -2.90 0.51 33.58
CA GLU A 373 -1.55 0.43 34.17
C GLU A 373 -0.97 1.82 34.47
N VAL A 374 -1.16 2.79 33.56
CA VAL A 374 -0.76 4.20 33.77
C VAL A 374 -1.49 4.80 34.98
N LEU A 375 -2.79 4.55 35.14
CA LEU A 375 -3.59 5.06 36.26
C LEU A 375 -3.09 4.58 37.64
N VAL A 376 -2.42 3.42 37.69
CA VAL A 376 -1.80 2.89 38.92
C VAL A 376 -0.29 3.16 38.99
N GLY A 377 0.21 4.11 38.19
CA GLY A 377 1.61 4.56 38.21
C GLY A 377 2.60 3.61 37.53
N ARG A 378 2.14 2.68 36.67
CA ARG A 378 2.99 1.68 36.02
C ARG A 378 3.21 2.00 34.55
N ASN A 379 4.42 1.74 34.07
CA ASN A 379 4.74 1.82 32.64
C ASN A 379 4.30 0.53 31.92
N PRO A 380 3.37 0.61 30.94
CA PRO A 380 2.83 -0.57 30.26
C PRO A 380 3.74 -1.16 29.16
N TRP A 381 4.84 -0.48 28.83
CA TRP A 381 5.73 -0.84 27.71
C TRP A 381 7.06 -1.46 28.16
N THR A 382 7.16 -1.86 29.44
CA THR A 382 8.36 -2.48 29.99
C THR A 382 8.42 -3.98 29.69
N THR A 383 9.61 -4.55 29.78
CA THR A 383 9.79 -6.01 29.68
C THR A 383 9.12 -6.73 30.86
N ALA A 384 9.15 -6.13 32.06
CA ALA A 384 8.44 -6.64 33.25
C ALA A 384 6.91 -6.62 33.09
N ALA A 385 6.34 -5.75 32.26
CA ALA A 385 4.90 -5.75 31.97
C ALA A 385 4.42 -7.09 31.41
N VAL A 386 5.26 -7.82 30.67
CA VAL A 386 4.95 -9.17 30.18
C VAL A 386 4.71 -10.13 31.34
N GLU A 387 5.52 -10.05 32.40
CA GLU A 387 5.40 -10.91 33.57
C GLU A 387 4.21 -10.55 34.45
N ARG A 388 3.98 -9.25 34.69
CA ARG A 388 2.80 -8.77 35.43
C ARG A 388 1.48 -9.26 34.84
N ARG A 389 1.45 -9.44 33.51
CA ARG A 389 0.30 -9.92 32.74
C ARG A 389 0.21 -11.45 32.66
N GLY A 390 1.01 -12.19 33.45
CA GLY A 390 1.05 -13.65 33.43
C GLY A 390 1.79 -14.26 32.23
N GLY A 391 2.67 -13.47 31.58
CA GLY A 391 3.50 -13.90 30.45
C GLY A 391 4.70 -14.77 30.84
N ALA A 392 5.71 -14.91 29.95
CA ALA A 392 6.92 -15.64 30.37
C ALA A 392 7.68 -14.85 31.41
N LYS A 393 8.18 -15.55 32.43
CA LYS A 393 9.30 -15.08 33.24
C LYS A 393 10.52 -14.94 32.34
N ILE A 394 10.86 -13.70 32.00
CA ILE A 394 11.99 -13.31 31.16
C ILE A 394 13.05 -12.53 31.95
N GLY A 395 12.84 -12.30 33.25
CA GLY A 395 13.70 -11.46 34.07
C GLY A 395 13.56 -9.98 33.69
N GLY A 396 12.34 -9.56 33.35
CA GLY A 396 12.10 -8.20 32.87
C GLY A 396 12.33 -7.15 33.95
N THR A 397 12.84 -5.99 33.55
CA THR A 397 13.00 -4.81 34.42
C THR A 397 11.87 -3.82 34.19
N ASP A 398 11.48 -3.12 35.26
CA ASP A 398 10.55 -2.01 35.18
C ASP A 398 11.28 -0.69 35.00
N GLU A 399 10.84 0.07 34.02
CA GLU A 399 11.25 1.45 33.80
C GLU A 399 10.17 2.39 34.35
N PRO A 400 10.55 3.55 34.90
CA PRO A 400 9.60 4.49 35.47
C PRO A 400 8.61 5.01 34.41
N LEU A 401 7.38 5.25 34.84
CA LEU A 401 6.37 5.90 34.01
C LEU A 401 6.70 7.39 33.84
N THR A 402 6.95 7.83 32.62
CA THR A 402 7.16 9.25 32.31
C THR A 402 5.86 9.93 31.89
N ALA A 403 5.80 11.25 32.01
CA ALA A 403 4.65 12.05 31.58
C ALA A 403 4.37 11.88 30.07
N GLN A 404 5.42 11.76 29.25
CA GLN A 404 5.30 11.53 27.80
C GLN A 404 4.69 10.16 27.48
N ILE A 405 5.09 9.11 28.23
CA ILE A 405 4.50 7.77 28.09
C ILE A 405 3.03 7.80 28.50
N ALA A 406 2.70 8.41 29.65
CA ALA A 406 1.32 8.54 30.11
C ALA A 406 0.44 9.26 29.08
N ALA A 407 0.90 10.39 28.54
CA ALA A 407 0.18 11.15 27.52
C ALA A 407 -0.02 10.36 26.21
N SER A 408 0.99 9.58 25.79
CA SER A 408 0.91 8.75 24.57
C SER A 408 -0.05 7.57 24.73
N VAL A 409 -0.04 6.91 25.89
CA VAL A 409 -0.99 5.83 26.23
C VAL A 409 -2.42 6.36 26.29
N GLU A 410 -2.64 7.50 26.95
CA GLU A 410 -3.96 8.14 27.04
C GLU A 410 -4.49 8.57 25.66
N SER A 411 -3.62 9.14 24.82
CA SER A 411 -3.94 9.50 23.43
C SER A 411 -4.36 8.27 22.62
N THR A 412 -3.62 7.16 22.77
CA THR A 412 -3.93 5.88 22.12
C THR A 412 -5.27 5.31 22.59
N TYR A 413 -5.52 5.30 23.90
CA TYR A 413 -6.79 4.81 24.46
C TYR A 413 -7.97 5.67 23.99
N ARG A 414 -7.85 7.00 24.01
CA ARG A 414 -8.87 7.90 23.47
C ARG A 414 -9.12 7.65 21.98
N ALA A 415 -8.08 7.46 21.17
CA ALA A 415 -8.23 7.19 19.75
C ALA A 415 -9.01 5.89 19.49
N GLU A 416 -8.66 4.80 20.18
CA GLU A 416 -9.33 3.50 20.02
C GLU A 416 -10.75 3.50 20.62
N LEU A 417 -10.98 4.18 21.75
CA LEU A 417 -12.31 4.34 22.34
C LEU A 417 -13.23 5.13 21.41
N MET A 418 -12.72 6.25 20.87
CA MET A 418 -13.45 7.04 19.89
C MET A 418 -13.70 6.25 18.61
N ALA A 419 -12.81 5.34 18.19
CA ALA A 419 -13.03 4.43 17.06
C ALA A 419 -14.10 3.36 17.36
N ALA A 420 -14.18 2.91 18.61
CA ALA A 420 -15.14 1.91 19.05
C ALA A 420 -16.58 2.44 19.17
N MET A 421 -16.77 3.66 19.64
CA MET A 421 -18.09 4.28 19.89
C MET A 421 -18.78 4.87 18.64
N ARG A 422 -18.21 4.68 17.45
CA ARG A 422 -18.71 5.29 16.20
C ARG A 422 -19.97 4.59 15.69
N PRO A 423 -20.80 5.26 14.87
CA PRO A 423 -21.80 4.57 14.08
C PRO A 423 -21.15 3.46 13.23
N GLY A 424 -21.47 2.19 13.48
CA GLY A 424 -20.79 1.04 12.85
C GLY A 424 -19.50 0.57 13.52
N GLY A 425 -19.09 1.21 14.61
CA GLY A 425 -18.03 0.75 15.52
C GLY A 425 -18.48 -0.43 16.39
N ILE A 426 -17.52 -1.04 17.08
CA ILE A 426 -17.73 -2.24 17.91
C ILE A 426 -18.61 -2.00 19.15
N LEU A 427 -18.80 -0.73 19.55
CA LEU A 427 -19.74 -0.31 20.57
C LEU A 427 -20.84 0.50 19.88
N SER A 428 -21.99 -0.15 19.60
CA SER A 428 -23.12 0.48 18.90
C SER A 428 -23.93 1.41 19.81
N LYS A 429 -24.91 2.12 19.23
CA LYS A 429 -25.76 3.18 19.81
C LYS A 429 -26.40 2.85 21.18
N GLU A 430 -26.49 1.59 21.59
CA GLU A 430 -26.95 1.19 22.93
C GLU A 430 -26.02 1.68 24.06
N VAL A 431 -24.70 1.68 23.84
CA VAL A 431 -23.69 2.07 24.85
C VAL A 431 -23.67 3.59 25.07
N ALA A 432 -23.99 4.36 24.03
CA ALA A 432 -24.15 5.82 24.13
C ALA A 432 -25.34 6.23 25.03
N ARG A 433 -26.29 5.31 25.30
CA ARG A 433 -27.43 5.55 26.21
C ARG A 433 -27.11 5.30 27.69
N ARG A 434 -25.99 4.62 28.02
CA ARG A 434 -25.57 4.30 29.40
C ARG A 434 -24.05 4.46 29.61
N PRO A 435 -23.50 5.68 29.47
CA PRO A 435 -22.08 5.95 29.68
C PRO A 435 -21.60 5.66 31.11
N ASP A 436 -22.52 5.60 32.07
CA ASP A 436 -22.33 5.34 33.49
C ASP A 436 -21.98 3.88 33.83
N GLN A 437 -22.33 2.92 32.98
CA GLN A 437 -22.01 1.50 33.21
C GLN A 437 -20.58 1.10 32.81
N TYR A 438 -19.84 1.99 32.14
CA TYR A 438 -18.51 1.69 31.56
C TYR A 438 -17.41 2.70 31.95
N LEU A 439 -17.72 3.70 32.80
CA LEU A 439 -16.74 4.62 33.36
C LEU A 439 -16.53 4.33 34.85
N PRO A 440 -15.28 4.24 35.36
CA PRO A 440 -15.03 4.23 36.79
C PRO A 440 -15.50 5.56 37.38
N THR A 441 -16.41 5.51 38.35
CA THR A 441 -16.87 6.71 39.06
C THR A 441 -15.74 7.26 39.93
N THR A 442 -15.16 8.38 39.54
CA THR A 442 -14.40 9.24 40.46
C THR A 442 -15.05 10.61 40.51
N ARG A 443 -15.83 10.83 41.58
CA ARG A 443 -16.19 12.17 42.05
C ARG A 443 -14.89 12.90 42.39
N LEU A 444 -14.53 13.93 41.64
CA LEU A 444 -13.57 14.94 42.08
C LEU A 444 -14.02 16.34 41.63
N GLY A 445 -14.51 17.11 42.61
CA GLY A 445 -14.23 18.53 42.81
C GLY A 445 -14.45 19.51 41.66
N ARG A 446 -15.66 20.10 41.61
CA ARG A 446 -15.97 21.33 40.90
C ARG A 446 -15.12 22.51 41.45
N LYS A 447 -14.30 23.15 40.61
CA LYS A 447 -13.90 24.56 40.79
C LYS A 447 -14.03 25.33 39.48
N THR A 448 -14.91 26.31 39.54
CA THR A 448 -15.27 27.32 38.53
C THR A 448 -14.27 28.48 38.53
N VAL A 449 -13.74 28.84 37.36
CA VAL A 449 -13.22 30.17 36.96
C VAL A 449 -13.30 30.18 35.43
N GLY A 450 -13.80 31.15 34.66
CA GLY A 450 -14.22 32.54 34.84
C GLY A 450 -14.02 33.19 33.46
N LYS A 451 -15.10 33.66 32.82
CA LYS A 451 -15.14 34.28 31.49
C LYS A 451 -14.19 35.49 31.36
N LYS A 452 -13.65 35.74 30.15
CA LYS A 452 -13.74 37.05 29.46
C LYS A 452 -13.19 36.99 28.02
N SER A 453 -14.05 37.36 27.06
CA SER A 453 -13.69 37.89 25.73
C SER A 453 -13.08 39.29 25.86
N PRO A 454 -12.36 39.79 24.85
CA PRO A 454 -13.00 40.80 23.99
C PRO A 454 -12.55 40.81 22.50
N THR A 455 -13.38 41.45 21.68
CA THR A 455 -13.12 42.02 20.34
C THR A 455 -13.48 43.53 20.41
N PRO A 456 -13.35 44.38 19.36
CA PRO A 456 -12.36 44.54 18.28
C PRO A 456 -11.93 46.03 18.06
N ALA A 457 -10.88 46.31 17.27
CA ALA A 457 -10.60 47.60 16.57
C ALA A 457 -9.29 47.43 15.75
N ALA A 458 -8.97 48.11 14.64
CA ALA A 458 -9.64 48.92 13.65
C ALA A 458 -8.64 49.10 12.46
N SER A 459 -9.18 49.35 11.26
CA SER A 459 -8.64 50.06 10.08
C SER A 459 -7.13 50.35 9.91
N GLY A 460 -6.59 49.98 8.74
CA GLY A 460 -5.39 50.58 8.15
C GLY A 460 -5.30 50.32 6.64
N ARG A 461 -5.60 51.33 5.82
CA ARG A 461 -5.38 51.38 4.36
C ARG A 461 -3.91 51.60 4.06
N GLY A 462 -3.36 50.93 3.04
CA GLY A 462 -2.07 51.26 2.45
C GLY A 462 -1.85 50.46 1.17
N GLY A 463 -1.92 51.14 0.02
CA GLY A 463 -1.72 50.55 -1.30
C GLY A 463 -0.25 50.41 -1.68
N ALA A 464 0.06 49.38 -2.47
CA ALA A 464 1.31 49.25 -3.20
C ALA A 464 1.08 48.54 -4.55
N LYS A 465 1.60 49.17 -5.62
CA LYS A 465 1.58 48.72 -7.02
C LYS A 465 2.45 47.46 -7.23
N PRO A 466 2.15 46.61 -8.23
CA PRO A 466 2.92 45.39 -8.50
C PRO A 466 4.24 45.69 -9.22
N PRO A 467 5.34 44.95 -8.96
CA PRO A 467 6.53 45.02 -9.78
C PRO A 467 6.38 44.21 -11.07
N SER A 468 6.93 44.81 -12.12
CA SER A 468 7.11 44.34 -13.50
C SER A 468 7.62 42.90 -13.64
N GLY A 469 6.99 42.14 -14.54
CA GLY A 469 7.40 40.79 -14.92
C GLY A 469 8.76 40.72 -15.64
N PRO A 470 9.45 39.57 -15.58
CA PRO A 470 10.70 39.39 -16.28
C PRO A 470 10.49 39.20 -17.80
N LYS A 471 11.36 39.86 -18.55
CA LYS A 471 11.43 39.96 -20.01
C LYS A 471 11.61 38.61 -20.71
N ARG A 472 10.95 38.44 -21.86
CA ARG A 472 11.19 37.42 -22.89
C ARG A 472 12.51 37.70 -23.63
N VAL A 473 13.47 36.77 -23.59
CA VAL A 473 14.52 36.47 -24.61
C VAL A 473 14.93 35.00 -24.30
N SER A 474 15.04 34.02 -25.20
CA SER A 474 15.79 33.96 -26.46
C SER A 474 15.33 32.84 -27.42
N SER A 475 15.34 33.18 -28.72
CA SER A 475 15.49 32.39 -29.97
C SER A 475 15.10 30.90 -30.06
N SER A 476 14.25 30.62 -31.05
CA SER A 476 13.70 29.32 -31.49
C SER A 476 14.69 28.31 -32.11
N ALA A 477 15.97 28.65 -32.27
CA ALA A 477 16.91 27.85 -33.06
C ALA A 477 17.50 26.61 -32.34
N ASP A 478 17.36 26.51 -31.02
CA ASP A 478 17.93 25.41 -30.21
C ASP A 478 16.87 24.44 -29.64
N MET A 479 15.62 24.47 -30.15
CA MET A 479 14.52 23.71 -29.56
C MET A 479 14.40 22.25 -30.08
N PRO A 480 14.13 21.26 -29.22
CA PRO A 480 13.91 19.86 -29.61
C PRO A 480 12.73 19.69 -30.58
N ARG A 481 12.80 18.64 -31.42
CA ARG A 481 11.80 18.31 -32.45
C ARG A 481 10.34 18.35 -31.94
N TRP A 482 10.07 17.83 -30.74
CA TRP A 482 8.72 17.79 -30.17
C TRP A 482 8.10 19.18 -29.92
N ARG A 483 8.92 20.24 -29.76
CA ARG A 483 8.40 21.62 -29.67
C ARG A 483 7.94 22.19 -31.01
N ARG A 484 8.50 21.73 -32.14
CA ARG A 484 8.02 22.10 -33.48
C ARG A 484 6.69 21.42 -33.80
N GLU A 485 6.44 20.26 -33.21
CA GLU A 485 5.22 19.47 -33.43
C GLU A 485 4.06 19.93 -32.51
N ALA A 486 4.36 20.60 -31.39
CA ALA A 486 3.36 21.13 -30.44
C ALA A 486 2.68 22.45 -30.88
N GLU A 487 3.10 23.08 -31.98
CA GLU A 487 2.48 24.30 -32.52
C GLU A 487 1.38 24.03 -33.57
N ILE A 488 0.94 22.77 -33.73
CA ILE A 488 -0.14 22.41 -34.66
C ILE A 488 -1.46 22.31 -33.88
N HIS A 489 -2.32 23.32 -34.03
CA HIS A 489 -3.66 23.38 -33.45
C HIS A 489 -4.73 22.58 -34.25
N THR A 490 -5.64 21.91 -33.55
CA THR A 490 -7.12 22.13 -33.48
C THR A 490 -7.94 20.83 -33.31
N SER A 491 -8.81 20.85 -32.29
CA SER A 491 -10.15 20.22 -32.11
C SER A 491 -10.36 18.69 -32.21
N ASP A 492 -11.11 18.19 -31.20
CA ASP A 492 -11.90 16.95 -31.15
C ASP A 492 -11.17 15.63 -31.42
N VAL A 493 -10.16 15.33 -30.59
CA VAL A 493 -9.58 13.98 -30.54
C VAL A 493 -10.38 13.11 -29.57
N GLU A 494 -11.20 12.20 -30.11
CA GLU A 494 -11.88 11.18 -29.30
C GLU A 494 -10.87 10.29 -28.55
N PRO A 495 -11.14 9.91 -27.29
CA PRO A 495 -10.30 8.98 -26.55
C PRO A 495 -10.13 7.67 -27.33
N MET A 496 -8.93 7.09 -27.30
CA MET A 496 -8.70 5.80 -27.98
C MET A 496 -9.52 4.72 -27.27
N PRO A 497 -10.45 4.02 -27.95
CA PRO A 497 -11.19 2.94 -27.35
C PRO A 497 -10.24 1.85 -26.84
N ARG A 498 -10.50 1.34 -25.63
CA ARG A 498 -9.66 0.31 -25.01
C ARG A 498 -9.41 -0.92 -25.89
N SER A 499 -10.35 -1.28 -26.77
CA SER A 499 -10.19 -2.38 -27.73
C SER A 499 -9.10 -2.13 -28.77
N GLU A 500 -8.94 -0.88 -29.21
CA GLU A 500 -7.88 -0.46 -30.15
C GLU A 500 -6.52 -0.50 -29.44
N TYR A 501 -6.46 -0.02 -28.19
CA TYR A 501 -5.27 -0.17 -27.34
C TYR A 501 -4.92 -1.64 -27.09
N GLU A 502 -5.89 -2.50 -26.77
CA GLU A 502 -5.66 -3.93 -26.55
C GLU A 502 -5.19 -4.65 -27.83
N GLU A 503 -5.55 -4.14 -29.01
CA GLU A 503 -4.98 -4.63 -30.27
C GLU A 503 -3.53 -4.16 -30.48
N ILE A 504 -3.23 -2.89 -30.21
CA ILE A 504 -1.86 -2.34 -30.22
C ILE A 504 -0.98 -3.10 -29.22
N ALA A 505 -1.46 -3.31 -27.99
CA ALA A 505 -0.81 -4.06 -26.91
C ALA A 505 -0.63 -5.55 -27.24
N ARG A 506 -1.59 -6.20 -27.91
CA ARG A 506 -1.42 -7.59 -28.36
C ARG A 506 -0.36 -7.73 -29.45
N ARG A 507 -0.18 -6.70 -30.29
CA ARG A 507 0.85 -6.66 -31.34
C ARG A 507 2.22 -6.24 -30.79
N LEU A 508 2.25 -5.66 -29.58
CA LEU A 508 3.48 -5.34 -28.86
C LEU A 508 4.13 -6.62 -28.35
N ASN A 509 5.33 -6.92 -28.83
CA ASN A 509 6.20 -7.91 -28.22
C ASN A 509 7.12 -7.14 -27.24
N PRO A 510 7.23 -7.51 -25.95
CA PRO A 510 8.05 -6.75 -25.00
C PRO A 510 9.50 -6.70 -25.50
N ALA A 511 10.07 -5.50 -25.55
CA ALA A 511 11.47 -5.34 -25.88
C ALA A 511 12.33 -6.10 -24.86
N THR A 512 13.33 -6.86 -25.32
CA THR A 512 14.27 -7.49 -24.40
C THR A 512 15.03 -6.40 -23.62
N GLU A 513 15.48 -6.72 -22.41
CA GLU A 513 16.32 -5.82 -21.62
C GLU A 513 17.52 -5.30 -22.42
N GLU A 514 18.12 -6.19 -23.23
CA GLU A 514 19.20 -5.86 -24.16
C GLU A 514 18.80 -4.80 -25.20
N ASN A 515 17.57 -4.86 -25.73
CA ASN A 515 17.06 -3.87 -26.69
C ASN A 515 16.73 -2.53 -26.03
N MET A 516 16.29 -2.52 -24.77
CA MET A 516 16.02 -1.29 -24.01
C MET A 516 17.32 -0.60 -23.59
N LYS A 517 18.37 -1.36 -23.27
CA LYS A 517 19.70 -0.82 -22.95
C LYS A 517 20.31 -0.01 -24.09
N VAL A 518 19.94 -0.27 -25.35
CA VAL A 518 20.37 0.55 -26.51
C VAL A 518 19.88 2.00 -26.40
N SER A 519 18.71 2.24 -25.81
CA SER A 519 18.19 3.60 -25.56
C SER A 519 18.97 4.29 -24.44
N LEU A 520 19.45 3.53 -23.46
CA LEU A 520 20.21 4.06 -22.32
C LEU A 520 21.65 4.40 -22.66
N TYR A 521 22.36 3.50 -23.37
CA TYR A 521 23.79 3.63 -23.64
C TYR A 521 24.12 4.05 -25.08
N GLY A 522 23.12 4.05 -25.97
CA GLY A 522 23.34 4.28 -27.39
C GLY A 522 23.76 3.02 -28.14
N SER A 523 23.80 3.12 -29.47
CA SER A 523 24.36 2.07 -30.32
C SER A 523 25.86 2.27 -30.52
N SER A 524 26.63 1.21 -30.80
CA SER A 524 28.09 1.18 -31.04
C SER A 524 28.64 2.11 -32.16
N ARG A 525 27.84 3.02 -32.71
CA ARG A 525 28.19 4.03 -33.73
C ARG A 525 28.18 5.47 -33.20
N GLY A 526 28.78 5.72 -32.04
CA GLY A 526 29.08 7.10 -31.58
C GLY A 526 27.87 8.01 -31.32
N LYS A 527 26.66 7.46 -31.22
CA LYS A 527 25.45 8.19 -30.81
C LYS A 527 25.19 7.85 -29.35
N GLY A 528 25.80 8.61 -28.43
CA GLY A 528 25.65 8.41 -26.98
C GLY A 528 24.18 8.29 -26.55
N GLY A 529 23.93 7.51 -25.52
CA GLY A 529 22.59 7.22 -25.01
C GLY A 529 21.98 8.36 -24.19
N HIS A 530 20.94 8.05 -23.40
CA HIS A 530 20.24 9.00 -22.54
C HIS A 530 20.68 8.92 -21.06
N LEU A 531 21.59 8.00 -20.74
CA LEU A 531 22.15 7.77 -19.41
C LEU A 531 23.61 8.26 -19.36
N ASP A 532 23.89 9.23 -18.49
CA ASP A 532 25.23 9.62 -18.00
C ASP A 532 26.21 10.35 -18.98
N GLU A 533 27.39 10.76 -18.47
CA GLU A 533 28.30 11.84 -18.94
C GLU A 533 28.78 11.80 -20.41
N ASP A 534 28.61 10.68 -21.12
CA ASP A 534 28.95 10.52 -22.56
C ASP A 534 27.73 10.67 -23.50
N ALA A 535 26.59 11.07 -22.95
CA ALA A 535 25.36 11.24 -23.69
C ALA A 535 25.45 12.37 -24.73
N GLY A 536 24.86 12.13 -25.90
CA GLY A 536 25.00 13.01 -27.05
C GLY A 536 24.48 14.42 -26.75
N VAL A 537 25.31 15.41 -27.03
CA VAL A 537 24.96 16.83 -27.04
C VAL A 537 23.60 17.06 -27.72
N GLY A 538 22.70 17.79 -27.05
CA GLY A 538 21.35 18.12 -27.52
C GLY A 538 20.25 17.12 -27.14
N LYS A 539 20.55 16.10 -26.33
CA LYS A 539 19.57 15.12 -25.83
C LYS A 539 19.13 15.40 -24.40
N THR A 540 17.91 14.99 -24.07
CA THR A 540 17.41 14.93 -22.69
C THR A 540 17.99 13.72 -21.97
N HIS A 541 18.35 13.89 -20.70
CA HIS A 541 19.01 12.89 -19.87
C HIS A 541 18.08 12.46 -18.75
N TYR A 542 18.18 11.18 -18.38
CA TYR A 542 17.51 10.69 -17.18
C TYR A 542 18.02 11.44 -15.95
N PRO A 543 17.20 11.55 -14.90
CA PRO A 543 17.65 12.15 -13.64
C PRO A 543 18.94 11.50 -13.18
N SER A 544 19.91 12.30 -12.74
CA SER A 544 21.23 11.80 -12.36
C SER A 544 21.19 10.85 -11.15
N GLU A 545 20.11 10.91 -10.37
CA GLU A 545 19.83 9.99 -9.27
C GLU A 545 19.20 8.64 -9.69
N TRP A 546 18.78 8.48 -10.96
CA TRP A 546 18.19 7.24 -11.44
C TRP A 546 19.25 6.19 -11.78
N THR A 547 19.04 4.98 -11.28
CA THR A 547 19.82 3.81 -11.68
C THR A 547 19.43 3.34 -13.09
N VAL A 548 20.27 2.47 -13.67
CA VAL A 548 19.94 1.78 -14.94
C VAL A 548 18.61 1.05 -14.82
N GLU A 549 18.37 0.41 -13.67
CA GLU A 549 17.13 -0.26 -13.35
C GLU A 549 15.94 0.70 -13.29
N ASP A 550 16.10 1.89 -12.70
CA ASP A 550 15.03 2.90 -12.67
C ASP A 550 14.64 3.37 -14.07
N ALA A 551 15.63 3.56 -14.95
CA ALA A 551 15.39 3.95 -16.34
C ALA A 551 14.72 2.82 -17.14
N LEU A 552 15.16 1.56 -16.96
CA LEU A 552 14.51 0.40 -17.57
C LEU A 552 13.07 0.21 -17.09
N ASP A 553 12.81 0.41 -15.79
CA ASP A 553 11.47 0.36 -15.22
C ASP A 553 10.57 1.46 -15.80
N ALA A 554 11.09 2.67 -16.00
CA ALA A 554 10.36 3.77 -16.62
C ALA A 554 9.96 3.47 -18.07
N ILE A 555 10.88 2.89 -18.85
CA ILE A 555 10.62 2.46 -20.23
C ILE A 555 9.54 1.37 -20.25
N ASN A 556 9.69 0.35 -19.40
CA ASN A 556 8.75 -0.76 -19.33
C ASN A 556 7.38 -0.31 -18.83
N TYR A 557 7.32 0.59 -17.84
CA TYR A 557 6.07 1.18 -17.36
C TYR A 557 5.34 1.92 -18.48
N THR A 558 6.05 2.79 -19.20
CA THR A 558 5.46 3.61 -20.28
C THR A 558 4.95 2.77 -21.45
N GLN A 559 5.62 1.64 -21.76
CA GLN A 559 5.15 0.71 -22.78
C GLN A 559 3.87 -0.04 -22.37
N ASN A 560 3.78 -0.46 -21.12
CA ASN A 560 2.67 -1.27 -20.64
C ASN A 560 1.49 -0.43 -20.15
N TYR A 561 1.73 0.81 -19.75
CA TYR A 561 0.74 1.70 -19.14
C TYR A 561 0.88 3.13 -19.69
N PRO A 562 0.76 3.34 -21.02
CA PRO A 562 0.76 4.68 -21.59
C PRO A 562 -0.47 5.47 -21.13
N GLU A 563 -0.25 6.72 -20.74
CA GLU A 563 -1.31 7.67 -20.44
C GLU A 563 -1.78 8.39 -21.73
N TRP A 564 -0.87 8.55 -22.69
CA TRP A 564 -1.15 9.14 -24.01
C TRP A 564 -0.49 8.36 -25.15
N ILE A 565 -1.15 8.34 -26.30
CA ILE A 565 -0.67 7.70 -27.52
C ILE A 565 -0.81 8.66 -28.71
N THR A 566 0.25 8.77 -29.52
CA THR A 566 0.21 9.47 -30.81
C THR A 566 0.66 8.54 -31.91
N GLU A 567 -0.03 8.56 -33.05
CA GLU A 567 0.51 7.95 -34.27
C GLU A 567 1.61 8.86 -34.82
N ASN A 568 2.81 8.33 -34.97
CA ASN A 568 3.99 9.09 -35.33
C ASN A 568 4.04 9.27 -36.85
N SER A 569 4.13 10.52 -37.31
CA SER A 569 4.24 10.87 -38.75
C SER A 569 5.50 10.35 -39.44
N SER A 570 6.48 9.85 -38.68
CA SER A 570 7.77 9.36 -39.18
C SER A 570 7.71 7.98 -39.85
N GLY A 571 6.57 7.29 -39.87
CA GLY A 571 6.39 6.06 -40.63
C GLY A 571 5.17 5.22 -40.25
N GLU A 572 4.67 4.43 -41.20
CA GLU A 572 3.44 3.64 -41.04
C GLU A 572 3.54 2.61 -39.89
N GLY A 573 2.62 2.68 -38.92
CA GLY A 573 2.59 1.81 -37.74
C GLY A 573 3.61 2.16 -36.66
N MET A 574 4.11 3.40 -36.63
CA MET A 574 4.90 3.95 -35.53
C MET A 574 3.98 4.67 -34.53
N TYR A 575 4.12 4.36 -33.24
CA TYR A 575 3.35 5.03 -32.17
C TYR A 575 4.29 5.56 -31.11
N ASP A 576 4.02 6.76 -30.63
CA ASP A 576 4.69 7.34 -29.47
C ASP A 576 3.80 7.15 -28.24
N LEU A 577 4.30 6.37 -27.29
CA LEU A 577 3.66 6.08 -26.01
C LEU A 577 4.22 7.01 -24.95
N ARG A 578 3.36 7.68 -24.17
CA ARG A 578 3.81 8.62 -23.13
C ARG A 578 3.14 8.34 -21.80
N ALA A 579 3.89 8.43 -20.71
CA ALA A 579 3.39 8.26 -19.35
C ALA A 579 4.24 9.04 -18.34
N GLU A 580 3.66 9.45 -17.22
CA GLU A 580 4.40 10.04 -16.11
C GLU A 580 4.95 8.92 -15.20
N TYR A 581 6.27 8.85 -15.04
CA TYR A 581 6.92 7.89 -14.16
C TYR A 581 7.83 8.63 -13.15
N LYS A 582 7.51 8.51 -11.86
CA LYS A 582 8.24 9.18 -10.76
C LYS A 582 8.42 10.71 -10.94
N GLY A 583 7.47 11.39 -11.59
CA GLY A 583 7.56 12.84 -11.86
C GLY A 583 8.36 13.18 -13.12
N VAL A 584 8.78 12.17 -13.89
CA VAL A 584 9.41 12.33 -15.21
C VAL A 584 8.41 11.89 -16.27
N LEU A 585 8.15 12.77 -17.23
CA LEU A 585 7.40 12.42 -18.43
C LEU A 585 8.30 11.58 -19.33
N MET A 586 7.88 10.36 -19.60
CA MET A 586 8.55 9.41 -20.47
C MET A 586 7.89 9.38 -21.84
N GLU A 587 8.69 9.20 -22.88
CA GLU A 587 8.22 8.84 -24.22
C GLU A 587 8.92 7.58 -24.70
N VAL A 588 8.14 6.66 -25.26
CA VAL A 588 8.62 5.43 -25.87
C VAL A 588 8.00 5.27 -27.25
N THR A 589 8.81 5.42 -28.30
CA THR A 589 8.41 5.16 -29.67
C THR A 589 8.53 3.67 -29.99
N ILE A 590 7.45 3.11 -30.51
CA ILE A 590 7.33 1.70 -30.90
C ILE A 590 6.90 1.57 -32.36
N ASN A 591 7.24 0.44 -32.99
CA ASN A 591 6.72 0.06 -34.30
C ASN A 591 5.94 -1.25 -34.18
N ILE A 592 4.62 -1.20 -34.39
CA ILE A 592 3.75 -2.38 -34.22
C ILE A 592 3.80 -3.37 -35.40
N LYS A 593 4.42 -2.98 -36.51
CA LYS A 593 4.62 -3.86 -37.68
C LYS A 593 5.88 -4.73 -37.56
N ARG A 594 6.82 -4.40 -36.66
CA ARG A 594 8.06 -5.16 -36.45
C ARG A 594 7.89 -6.20 -35.34
N LYS A 595 8.31 -7.45 -35.58
CA LYS A 595 8.25 -8.55 -34.60
C LYS A 595 9.64 -8.95 -34.07
N GLY A 596 9.73 -9.28 -32.77
CA GLY A 596 10.88 -9.97 -32.15
C GLY A 596 12.15 -9.12 -31.97
N ARG A 597 13.33 -9.73 -32.15
CA ARG A 597 14.69 -9.11 -31.98
C ARG A 597 14.94 -7.80 -32.75
N ARG A 598 14.03 -7.39 -33.64
CA ARG A 598 14.10 -6.15 -34.44
C ARG A 598 13.33 -4.97 -33.82
N GLN A 599 12.62 -5.16 -32.71
CA GLN A 599 11.93 -4.09 -31.99
C GLN A 599 12.90 -3.40 -31.02
N ARG A 600 13.43 -2.24 -31.45
CA ARG A 600 14.28 -1.37 -30.63
C ARG A 600 13.45 -0.15 -30.22
N PRO A 601 12.89 -0.12 -29.01
CA PRO A 601 12.14 1.05 -28.58
C PRO A 601 13.08 2.25 -28.51
N HIS A 602 12.66 3.37 -29.07
CA HIS A 602 13.37 4.62 -28.86
C HIS A 602 12.72 5.29 -27.65
N ALA A 603 13.43 5.31 -26.53
CA ALA A 603 12.87 5.74 -25.26
C ALA A 603 13.76 6.78 -24.59
N PHE A 604 13.14 7.86 -24.12
CA PHE A 604 13.85 8.97 -23.51
C PHE A 604 12.94 9.74 -22.54
N PRO A 605 13.53 10.39 -21.52
CA PRO A 605 12.79 11.30 -20.66
C PRO A 605 12.54 12.59 -21.43
N VAL A 606 11.31 13.07 -21.46
CA VAL A 606 10.93 14.28 -22.19
C VAL A 606 11.17 15.51 -21.33
N THR A 607 10.66 15.49 -20.10
CA THR A 607 10.77 16.57 -19.10
C THR A 607 10.39 16.03 -17.71
N GLY A 608 10.51 16.84 -16.68
CA GLY A 608 10.10 16.51 -15.31
C GLY A 608 11.24 16.56 -14.30
N ASP A 609 10.99 16.00 -13.13
CA ASP A 609 11.89 16.10 -11.97
C ASP A 609 13.26 15.48 -12.29
N GLY A 610 14.31 16.28 -12.21
CA GLY A 610 15.70 15.83 -12.40
C GLY A 610 16.15 15.66 -13.85
N VAL A 611 15.26 15.76 -14.85
CA VAL A 611 15.65 15.70 -16.27
C VAL A 611 16.49 16.91 -16.64
N TYR A 612 17.57 16.71 -17.39
CA TYR A 612 18.45 17.77 -17.87
C TYR A 612 18.87 17.56 -19.33
N MET A 613 19.41 18.59 -19.99
CA MET A 613 19.95 18.51 -21.35
C MET A 613 21.30 19.23 -21.41
N VAL A 614 22.27 18.61 -22.07
CA VAL A 614 23.61 19.20 -22.30
C VAL A 614 23.62 19.82 -23.70
N THR A 615 23.84 21.14 -23.79
CA THR A 615 23.85 21.87 -25.07
C THR A 615 25.19 21.74 -25.80
N THR A 616 25.24 22.17 -27.06
CA THR A 616 26.49 22.23 -27.87
C THR A 616 27.59 23.08 -27.25
N LYS A 617 27.22 24.00 -26.36
CA LYS A 617 28.13 24.83 -25.57
C LYS A 617 28.51 24.19 -24.22
N LYS A 618 28.26 22.89 -24.04
CA LYS A 618 28.44 22.13 -22.79
C LYS A 618 27.71 22.73 -21.58
N SER A 619 26.67 23.52 -21.80
CA SER A 619 25.86 24.09 -20.73
C SER A 619 24.74 23.11 -20.36
N ILE A 620 24.49 22.92 -19.06
CA ILE A 620 23.38 22.12 -18.58
C ILE A 620 22.13 23.01 -18.49
N ILE A 621 21.08 22.65 -19.23
CA ILE A 621 19.77 23.30 -19.15
C ILE A 621 18.73 22.33 -18.60
N LYS A 622 17.80 22.84 -17.80
CA LYS A 622 16.60 22.09 -17.43
C LYS A 622 15.60 22.16 -18.58
N PRO A 623 15.07 21.04 -19.08
CA PRO A 623 13.96 21.04 -20.02
C PRO A 623 12.77 21.79 -19.42
N TRP A 624 11.92 22.29 -20.31
CA TRP A 624 10.78 23.10 -19.92
C TRP A 624 9.76 22.32 -19.07
N ASN A 625 9.37 22.89 -17.93
CA ASN A 625 8.39 22.33 -16.97
C ASN A 625 7.00 23.00 -17.08
N GLY A 626 6.69 23.67 -18.20
CA GLY A 626 5.37 24.27 -18.38
C GLY A 626 4.30 23.24 -18.80
N PRO A 627 3.02 23.66 -18.85
CA PRO A 627 1.93 22.77 -19.22
C PRO A 627 2.03 22.39 -20.70
N VAL A 628 2.39 21.14 -21.00
CA VAL A 628 2.29 20.59 -22.36
C VAL A 628 0.83 20.71 -22.79
N ASP A 629 0.60 21.26 -23.99
CA ASP A 629 -0.74 21.32 -24.58
C ASP A 629 -1.12 19.90 -25.02
N TRP A 630 -1.96 19.26 -24.19
CA TRP A 630 -2.33 17.85 -24.37
C TRP A 630 -3.53 17.66 -25.29
N GLU A 631 -4.11 18.74 -25.84
CA GLU A 631 -5.31 18.69 -26.67
C GLU A 631 -5.11 17.92 -28.00
N GLY A 632 -3.87 17.75 -28.45
CA GLY A 632 -3.53 16.99 -29.66
C GLY A 632 -3.30 15.48 -29.48
N PHE A 633 -3.48 14.91 -28.28
CA PHE A 633 -3.13 13.52 -27.96
C PHE A 633 -4.36 12.65 -27.65
N ARG A 634 -4.39 11.42 -28.18
CA ARG A 634 -5.41 10.43 -27.75
C ARG A 634 -5.09 9.95 -26.34
N ARG A 635 -5.99 10.26 -25.39
CA ARG A 635 -5.94 9.73 -24.03
C ARG A 635 -6.45 8.28 -24.02
N VAL A 636 -5.80 7.42 -23.25
CA VAL A 636 -6.24 6.03 -23.03
C VAL A 636 -7.23 6.00 -21.86
N GLU A 637 -8.45 5.45 -22.06
CA GLU A 637 -9.52 5.33 -21.05
C GLU A 637 -9.44 4.08 -20.16
#